data_AF-A0A8J2RZA8-F1
#
_entry.id   AF-A0A8J2RZA8-F1
#
_cell.length_a   1.000
_cell.length_b   1.000
_cell.length_c   1.000
_cell.angle_alpha   90.00
_cell.angle_beta   90.00
_cell.angle_gamma   90.00
#
_symmetry.space_group_name_H-M   'P 1'
#
loop_
_entity.id
_entity.type
_entity.pdbx_description
1 polymer ?
#
loop_
_entity_poly.entity_id
_entity_poly.type
_entity_poly.pdbx_seq_one_letter_code
_entity_poly.pdbx_strand_id
1 'polypeptide(L)'
;MFFLESPELCKLVQNSDSSEIRQRKMGSFQLVIASLVLVLAPTWCYVIRYEEPFEAREPDINTVVFELFTPFNPTQPQILELDNLESLQDSFFDPSLPTKIFAHGWNGSPLSAYSTRDAYLSREECNFIAVDWSVLASGIEYPLIVERDVPRAAVHTGQFIDFIVKNTETSFTSIHLMGHSLGAHVVGGAGAAVTLGRIPRITGLDPAGPFFSLNDTETRLDASDGDFVDVIHTNGGTLTGNELGFLPPIGHIDFYPNGGQFQPGCATNNIESTAQGRGGCDHGRSVSYFAESINSDVGFGAVECATEEDFVAGLCDENPSVLMGDPTPISARGIYYLLTTPEKQRKMGSFQLVIASLVLALAPTWCYVIRYEEPFEERAPNVSTIVFELFTQSNPARPQILELDNLESLQQSSFDPSLPTKIFAHGWNSSPRSAYSSRDAYLSREECNFIAVDWSVLASGIEYPLIVERDVPRAAVYTGQFIDFLVENTQTSFSSIHLMGHSLGAHVVGGAGAAVTLGRIPRITGLDPAGPFFSLNDTETRLDASDGDFVDIIHTDGGSLTGNELGILAPIGHIDFYPNGGQTQPGCRAKNVELSVQGRDGCDHGRSVSYFAESINSDVGFRAVECATEEDFIAGLCNDNPSVLMGDPTPVTARGIYYLATSDTSPYALG
;
A
#
# COMPACT_ATOMS: atom_id res chain seq x y z
N MET A 1 -16.48 -29.33 -12.97
CA MET A 1 -17.50 -30.33 -13.40
C MET A 1 -17.69 -30.17 -14.91
N PHE A 2 -17.59 -31.26 -15.68
CA PHE A 2 -17.44 -31.34 -17.14
C PHE A 2 -18.60 -30.72 -17.99
N PHE A 3 -18.29 -29.99 -19.07
CA PHE A 3 -18.37 -30.42 -20.50
C PHE A 3 -18.76 -29.30 -21.52
N LEU A 4 -17.90 -29.18 -22.55
CA LEU A 4 -18.14 -29.01 -24.01
C LEU A 4 -18.63 -27.68 -24.64
N GLU A 5 -17.73 -27.14 -25.46
CA GLU A 5 -17.94 -26.23 -26.60
C GLU A 5 -18.76 -26.87 -27.75
N SER A 6 -19.56 -26.07 -28.46
CA SER A 6 -19.43 -25.75 -29.91
C SER A 6 -20.75 -25.27 -30.57
N PRO A 7 -20.69 -24.50 -31.68
CA PRO A 7 -21.72 -23.55 -32.13
C PRO A 7 -22.52 -24.00 -33.38
N GLU A 8 -23.45 -23.13 -33.82
CA GLU A 8 -24.28 -23.14 -35.04
C GLU A 8 -25.71 -23.73 -34.94
N LEU A 9 -26.71 -22.83 -34.92
CA LEU A 9 -28.01 -23.09 -35.54
C LEU A 9 -28.67 -21.80 -36.07
N CYS A 10 -28.53 -21.63 -37.38
CA CYS A 10 -29.58 -21.32 -38.35
C CYS A 10 -30.57 -20.16 -38.13
N LYS A 11 -30.36 -19.12 -38.94
CA LYS A 11 -31.19 -18.76 -40.12
C LYS A 11 -32.74 -18.81 -40.01
N LEU A 12 -33.30 -17.64 -40.35
CA LEU A 12 -34.45 -17.43 -41.26
C LEU A 12 -35.84 -17.93 -40.81
N VAL A 13 -36.72 -16.98 -40.45
CA VAL A 13 -38.08 -16.93 -41.01
C VAL A 13 -38.49 -15.47 -41.26
N GLN A 14 -38.61 -15.13 -42.54
CA GLN A 14 -39.32 -13.98 -43.09
C GLN A 14 -40.85 -14.21 -43.01
N ASN A 15 -41.64 -13.14 -42.86
CA ASN A 15 -42.74 -12.75 -43.78
C ASN A 15 -43.98 -12.09 -43.11
N SER A 16 -44.18 -10.82 -43.48
CA SER A 16 -45.38 -10.19 -44.07
C SER A 16 -46.76 -10.20 -43.37
N ASP A 17 -47.17 -9.00 -42.98
CA ASP A 17 -48.34 -8.21 -43.45
C ASP A 17 -49.82 -8.56 -43.15
N SER A 18 -50.46 -7.58 -42.49
CA SER A 18 -51.79 -6.96 -42.71
C SER A 18 -53.15 -7.66 -42.45
N SER A 19 -53.92 -6.99 -41.56
CA SER A 19 -55.38 -6.69 -41.55
C SER A 19 -56.45 -7.79 -41.36
N GLU A 20 -57.28 -7.68 -40.30
CA GLU A 20 -58.70 -7.27 -40.39
C GLU A 20 -59.39 -7.15 -39.00
N ILE A 21 -60.41 -6.28 -38.95
CA ILE A 21 -61.14 -5.78 -37.77
C ILE A 21 -62.46 -6.55 -37.57
N ARG A 22 -62.87 -6.82 -36.30
CA ARG A 22 -64.30 -6.81 -35.91
C ARG A 22 -64.52 -6.48 -34.43
N GLN A 23 -65.34 -5.45 -34.21
CA GLN A 23 -65.74 -4.84 -32.94
C GLN A 23 -66.76 -5.66 -32.14
N ARG A 24 -66.76 -5.53 -30.80
CA ARG A 24 -67.97 -5.36 -29.97
C ARG A 24 -67.68 -4.56 -28.68
N LYS A 25 -68.50 -3.52 -28.47
CA LYS A 25 -68.66 -2.56 -27.35
C LYS A 25 -68.72 -3.26 -25.97
N MET A 26 -68.38 -2.66 -24.82
CA MET A 26 -68.63 -1.30 -24.29
C MET A 26 -67.82 -1.10 -22.98
N GLY A 27 -67.30 0.10 -22.68
CA GLY A 27 -66.84 0.47 -21.33
C GLY A 27 -65.53 1.27 -21.25
N SER A 28 -65.61 2.55 -21.63
CA SER A 28 -64.74 3.70 -21.36
C SER A 28 -63.53 3.54 -20.41
N PHE A 29 -62.31 3.72 -20.94
CA PHE A 29 -61.24 4.57 -20.40
C PHE A 29 -60.22 4.82 -21.54
N GLN A 30 -60.00 6.10 -21.92
CA GLN A 30 -59.08 6.48 -22.98
C GLN A 30 -57.62 6.41 -22.48
N LEU A 31 -56.79 5.58 -23.12
CA LEU A 31 -55.34 5.63 -23.01
C LEU A 31 -54.79 6.00 -24.40
N VAL A 32 -54.11 7.13 -24.51
CA VAL A 32 -53.42 7.55 -25.74
C VAL A 32 -52.06 6.84 -25.79
N ILE A 33 -51.89 5.92 -26.74
CA ILE A 33 -50.60 5.31 -27.08
C ILE A 33 -50.09 6.02 -28.33
N ALA A 34 -48.95 6.72 -28.21
CA ALA A 34 -48.22 7.27 -29.35
C ALA A 34 -47.02 6.38 -29.66
N SER A 35 -47.01 5.87 -30.89
CA SER A 35 -45.98 4.99 -31.48
C SER A 35 -44.66 5.73 -31.70
N LEU A 36 -43.52 5.07 -31.43
CA LEU A 36 -42.18 5.57 -31.78
C LEU A 36 -41.58 4.68 -32.88
N VAL A 37 -41.22 5.30 -34.00
CA VAL A 37 -40.55 4.70 -35.16
C VAL A 37 -39.04 4.68 -34.92
N LEU A 38 -38.40 3.51 -35.03
CA LEU A 38 -36.94 3.32 -34.94
C LEU A 38 -36.32 3.47 -36.34
N VAL A 39 -35.40 4.44 -36.50
CA VAL A 39 -34.50 4.56 -37.66
C VAL A 39 -33.16 3.96 -37.26
N LEU A 40 -32.71 2.93 -37.99
CA LEU A 40 -31.42 2.27 -37.82
C LEU A 40 -30.32 3.08 -38.54
N ALA A 41 -29.26 3.45 -37.82
CA ALA A 41 -27.99 3.89 -38.42
C ALA A 41 -26.92 2.79 -38.20
N PRO A 42 -26.05 2.51 -39.19
CA PRO A 42 -25.10 1.40 -39.13
C PRO A 42 -23.83 1.77 -38.34
N THR A 43 -23.47 0.98 -37.34
CA THR A 43 -22.21 1.09 -36.60
C THR A 43 -21.09 0.33 -37.32
N TRP A 44 -20.01 1.03 -37.65
CA TRP A 44 -18.76 0.43 -38.14
C TRP A 44 -17.93 -0.02 -36.94
N CYS A 45 -17.42 -1.25 -36.97
CA CYS A 45 -16.55 -1.83 -35.94
C CYS A 45 -15.13 -1.90 -36.51
N TYR A 46 -14.17 -1.17 -35.94
CA TYR A 46 -12.75 -1.34 -36.26
C TYR A 46 -12.17 -2.43 -35.35
N VAL A 47 -11.51 -3.42 -35.96
CA VAL A 47 -10.70 -4.44 -35.27
C VAL A 47 -9.24 -4.05 -35.48
N ILE A 48 -8.57 -3.61 -34.42
CA ILE A 48 -7.11 -3.42 -34.42
C ILE A 48 -6.50 -4.75 -34.01
N ARG A 49 -5.72 -5.37 -34.91
CA ARG A 49 -4.86 -6.51 -34.58
C ARG A 49 -3.48 -5.96 -34.22
N TYR A 50 -3.03 -6.24 -33.01
CA TYR A 50 -1.61 -6.15 -32.68
C TYR A 50 -1.02 -7.55 -32.85
N GLU A 51 -0.23 -7.71 -33.92
CA GLU A 51 0.67 -8.84 -34.11
C GLU A 51 2.07 -8.41 -33.65
N GLU A 52 2.77 -9.33 -32.97
CA GLU A 52 4.19 -9.33 -32.54
C GLU A 52 4.49 -9.01 -31.04
N PRO A 53 5.45 -9.73 -30.42
CA PRO A 53 5.60 -9.88 -28.97
C PRO A 53 6.33 -8.69 -28.32
N PHE A 54 5.86 -8.31 -27.13
CA PHE A 54 6.40 -7.22 -26.33
C PHE A 54 7.71 -7.65 -25.64
N GLU A 55 8.85 -7.25 -26.19
CA GLU A 55 10.02 -6.93 -25.36
C GLU A 55 9.59 -5.79 -24.42
N ALA A 56 9.79 -5.95 -23.10
CA ALA A 56 9.43 -4.94 -22.11
C ALA A 56 10.16 -3.63 -22.39
N ARG A 57 9.47 -2.69 -23.03
CA ARG A 57 9.97 -1.35 -23.31
C ARG A 57 9.69 -0.47 -22.11
N GLU A 58 10.74 0.07 -21.50
CA GLU A 58 10.62 1.07 -20.43
C GLU A 58 9.66 2.20 -20.87
N PRO A 59 8.68 2.60 -20.04
CA PRO A 59 7.78 3.68 -20.39
C PRO A 59 8.58 4.97 -20.59
N ASP A 60 8.45 5.57 -21.76
CA ASP A 60 9.16 6.78 -22.16
C ASP A 60 8.65 7.98 -21.32
N ILE A 61 9.53 8.91 -20.95
CA ILE A 61 9.11 10.12 -20.26
C ILE A 61 8.17 10.99 -21.11
N ASN A 62 8.23 10.86 -22.43
CA ASN A 62 7.29 11.48 -23.37
C ASN A 62 5.83 10.98 -23.20
N THR A 63 5.57 10.06 -22.26
CA THR A 63 4.22 9.63 -21.89
C THR A 63 3.55 10.53 -20.86
N VAL A 64 4.28 11.50 -20.29
CA VAL A 64 3.69 12.56 -19.46
C VAL A 64 3.06 13.61 -20.39
N VAL A 65 1.77 13.86 -20.22
CA VAL A 65 0.97 14.74 -21.08
C VAL A 65 0.42 15.90 -20.25
N PHE A 66 0.41 17.10 -20.83
CA PHE A 66 -0.09 18.31 -20.18
C PHE A 66 -1.43 18.72 -20.78
N GLU A 67 -2.52 18.48 -20.06
CA GLU A 67 -3.89 18.76 -20.50
C GLU A 67 -4.31 20.18 -20.11
N LEU A 68 -4.36 21.10 -21.07
CA LEU A 68 -4.77 22.49 -20.86
C LEU A 68 -6.29 22.65 -20.90
N PHE A 69 -6.82 23.29 -19.87
CA PHE A 69 -8.19 23.79 -19.77
C PHE A 69 -8.19 25.29 -19.51
N THR A 70 -9.09 26.00 -20.18
CA THR A 70 -9.32 27.44 -20.05
C THR A 70 -10.83 27.71 -20.06
N PRO A 71 -11.29 28.96 -19.83
CA PRO A 71 -12.70 29.31 -20.01
C PRO A 71 -13.23 29.02 -21.43
N PHE A 72 -12.36 28.92 -22.44
CA PHE A 72 -12.74 28.61 -23.82
C PHE A 72 -12.90 27.10 -24.08
N ASN A 73 -12.26 26.25 -23.28
CA ASN A 73 -12.31 24.79 -23.39
C ASN A 73 -12.42 24.10 -22.01
N PRO A 74 -13.46 24.38 -21.21
CA PRO A 74 -13.51 23.97 -19.80
C PRO A 74 -13.67 22.45 -19.60
N THR A 75 -14.05 21.69 -20.63
CA THR A 75 -14.35 20.25 -20.53
C THR A 75 -13.54 19.36 -21.47
N GLN A 76 -12.97 19.91 -22.55
CA GLN A 76 -12.12 19.16 -23.48
C GLN A 76 -10.72 19.77 -23.48
N PRO A 77 -9.67 19.02 -23.12
CA PRO A 77 -8.34 19.57 -23.03
C PRO A 77 -7.73 19.84 -24.41
N GLN A 78 -6.85 20.83 -24.47
CA GLN A 78 -5.83 20.94 -25.52
C GLN A 78 -4.53 20.37 -24.98
N ILE A 79 -3.88 19.51 -25.75
CA ILE A 79 -2.65 18.86 -25.32
C ILE A 79 -1.47 19.79 -25.57
N LEU A 80 -0.70 20.06 -24.52
CA LEU A 80 0.57 20.75 -24.58
C LEU A 80 1.70 19.73 -24.47
N GLU A 81 2.74 19.90 -25.29
CA GLU A 81 3.89 19.01 -25.34
C GLU A 81 5.16 19.78 -24.99
N LEU A 82 6.04 19.16 -24.20
CA LEU A 82 7.36 19.72 -23.90
C LEU A 82 8.15 19.94 -25.20
N ASP A 83 8.84 21.09 -25.30
CA ASP A 83 9.64 21.51 -26.45
C ASP A 83 8.85 21.72 -27.76
N ASN A 84 7.51 21.67 -27.73
CA ASN A 84 6.65 21.93 -28.90
C ASN A 84 5.98 23.30 -28.79
N LEU A 85 6.62 24.34 -29.34
CA LEU A 85 6.11 25.71 -29.30
C LEU A 85 4.79 25.88 -30.07
N GLU A 86 4.56 25.10 -31.12
CA GLU A 86 3.33 25.12 -31.89
C GLU A 86 2.15 24.67 -31.03
N SER A 87 2.33 23.64 -30.19
CA SER A 87 1.28 23.18 -29.25
C SER A 87 0.83 24.28 -28.28
N LEU A 88 1.75 25.14 -27.83
CA LEU A 88 1.41 26.31 -27.00
C LEU A 88 0.72 27.41 -27.82
N GLN A 89 1.25 27.75 -28.99
CA GLN A 89 0.75 28.86 -29.83
C GLN A 89 -0.64 28.60 -30.41
N ASP A 90 -0.95 27.35 -30.73
CA ASP A 90 -2.23 26.93 -31.30
C ASP A 90 -3.29 26.59 -30.22
N SER A 91 -2.89 26.64 -28.95
CA SER A 91 -3.78 26.45 -27.81
C SER A 91 -4.43 27.76 -27.34
N PHE A 92 -5.35 27.65 -26.39
CA PHE A 92 -5.94 28.77 -25.66
C PHE A 92 -5.07 29.27 -24.50
N PHE A 93 -3.83 28.80 -24.38
CA PHE A 93 -2.92 29.23 -23.32
C PHE A 93 -2.66 30.74 -23.42
N ASP A 94 -2.94 31.47 -22.34
CA ASP A 94 -2.69 32.90 -22.25
C ASP A 94 -1.62 33.19 -21.18
N PRO A 95 -0.39 33.60 -21.54
CA PRO A 95 0.69 33.81 -20.60
C PRO A 95 0.46 34.98 -19.62
N SER A 96 -0.54 35.83 -19.88
CA SER A 96 -0.91 36.93 -18.98
C SER A 96 -1.82 36.48 -17.82
N LEU A 97 -2.41 35.28 -17.92
CA LEU A 97 -3.29 34.73 -16.90
C LEU A 97 -2.53 33.88 -15.85
N PRO A 98 -3.11 33.70 -14.65
CA PRO A 98 -2.59 32.73 -13.69
C PRO A 98 -2.54 31.31 -14.25
N THR A 99 -1.48 30.57 -13.92
CA THR A 99 -1.30 29.18 -14.37
C THR A 99 -1.33 28.23 -13.18
N LYS A 100 -2.28 27.31 -13.19
CA LYS A 100 -2.53 26.31 -12.15
C LYS A 100 -2.18 24.93 -12.72
N ILE A 101 -1.26 24.21 -12.08
CA ILE A 101 -0.82 22.89 -12.56
C ILE A 101 -1.15 21.84 -11.50
N PHE A 102 -1.83 20.76 -11.89
CA PHE A 102 -2.27 19.72 -10.97
C PHE A 102 -1.75 18.33 -11.39
N ALA A 103 -1.07 17.62 -10.50
CA ALA A 103 -0.65 16.23 -10.72
C ALA A 103 -1.48 15.23 -9.88
N HIS A 104 -1.96 14.16 -10.51
CA HIS A 104 -2.72 13.09 -9.84
C HIS A 104 -1.82 12.08 -9.12
N GLY A 105 -2.41 11.11 -8.41
CA GLY A 105 -1.70 10.08 -7.65
C GLY A 105 -1.46 8.74 -8.35
N TRP A 106 -1.07 7.74 -7.54
CA TRP A 106 -0.87 6.34 -7.94
C TRP A 106 -2.12 5.72 -8.53
N ASN A 107 -1.97 4.95 -9.62
CA ASN A 107 -3.05 4.31 -10.38
C ASN A 107 -4.20 5.27 -10.73
N GLY A 108 -3.88 6.57 -10.81
CA GLY A 108 -4.81 7.66 -11.01
C GLY A 108 -4.84 8.16 -12.45
N SER A 109 -5.59 9.24 -12.65
CA SER A 109 -5.69 9.95 -13.91
C SER A 109 -5.99 11.43 -13.67
N PRO A 110 -5.93 12.28 -14.72
CA PRO A 110 -6.29 13.70 -14.64
C PRO A 110 -7.69 13.98 -14.05
N LEU A 111 -8.58 12.98 -14.01
CA LEU A 111 -9.92 13.11 -13.43
C LEU A 111 -9.91 13.64 -12.00
N SER A 112 -8.90 13.30 -11.20
CA SER A 112 -8.74 13.80 -9.83
C SER A 112 -8.56 15.33 -9.76
N ALA A 113 -8.07 15.96 -10.83
CA ALA A 113 -7.88 17.41 -10.90
C ALA A 113 -9.17 18.17 -11.22
N TYR A 114 -10.22 17.50 -11.71
CA TYR A 114 -11.33 18.17 -12.39
C TYR A 114 -12.24 18.98 -11.46
N SER A 115 -12.43 18.57 -10.22
CA SER A 115 -13.16 19.37 -9.23
C SER A 115 -12.43 20.69 -8.94
N THR A 116 -11.11 20.64 -8.81
CA THR A 116 -10.24 21.81 -8.63
C THR A 116 -10.22 22.70 -9.88
N ARG A 117 -10.14 22.09 -11.07
CA ARG A 117 -10.26 22.79 -12.37
C ARG A 117 -11.56 23.58 -12.43
N ASP A 118 -12.69 22.91 -12.21
CA ASP A 118 -14.02 23.51 -12.33
C ASP A 118 -14.18 24.67 -11.32
N ALA A 119 -13.63 24.50 -10.11
CA ALA A 119 -13.62 25.55 -9.11
C ALA A 119 -12.83 26.79 -9.56
N TYR A 120 -11.59 26.64 -10.06
CA TYR A 120 -10.81 27.79 -10.55
C TYR A 120 -11.44 28.45 -11.77
N LEU A 121 -11.87 27.68 -12.78
CA LEU A 121 -12.49 28.21 -14.00
C LEU A 121 -13.82 28.93 -13.73
N SER A 122 -14.51 28.59 -12.64
CA SER A 122 -15.70 29.34 -12.20
C SER A 122 -15.38 30.65 -11.47
N ARG A 123 -14.16 30.79 -10.94
CA ARG A 123 -13.73 31.92 -10.12
C ARG A 123 -13.03 33.01 -10.93
N GLU A 124 -12.08 32.60 -11.76
CA GLU A 124 -11.17 33.49 -12.47
C GLU A 124 -10.77 32.94 -13.85
N GLU A 125 -10.40 33.84 -14.76
CA GLU A 125 -9.76 33.45 -16.01
C GLU A 125 -8.34 32.97 -15.70
N CYS A 126 -8.05 31.70 -15.97
CA CYS A 126 -6.75 31.08 -15.72
C CYS A 126 -6.45 29.99 -16.74
N ASN A 127 -5.17 29.63 -16.84
CA ASN A 127 -4.72 28.40 -17.48
C ASN A 127 -4.72 27.30 -16.41
N PHE A 128 -5.56 26.28 -16.55
CA PHE A 128 -5.51 25.10 -15.68
C PHE A 128 -4.93 23.93 -16.46
N ILE A 129 -3.85 23.34 -15.97
CA ILE A 129 -3.13 22.25 -16.63
C ILE A 129 -3.17 21.02 -15.72
N ALA A 130 -3.80 19.95 -16.17
CA ALA A 130 -3.70 18.66 -15.50
C ALA A 130 -2.52 17.87 -16.10
N VAL A 131 -1.64 17.37 -15.23
CA VAL A 131 -0.51 16.52 -15.62
C VAL A 131 -1.01 15.08 -15.65
N ASP A 132 -1.17 14.54 -16.85
CA ASP A 132 -1.41 13.12 -17.06
C ASP A 132 -0.08 12.38 -17.09
N TRP A 133 0.24 11.74 -15.98
CA TRP A 133 1.38 10.83 -15.88
C TRP A 133 0.88 9.40 -15.61
N SER A 134 -0.36 9.08 -16.00
CA SER A 134 -1.01 7.79 -15.72
C SER A 134 -0.20 6.59 -16.21
N VAL A 135 0.54 6.71 -17.31
CA VAL A 135 1.43 5.64 -17.80
C VAL A 135 2.57 5.36 -16.82
N LEU A 136 3.11 6.39 -16.18
CA LEU A 136 4.17 6.30 -15.16
C LEU A 136 3.61 5.99 -13.76
N ALA A 137 2.40 6.47 -13.47
CA ALA A 137 1.72 6.26 -12.20
C ALA A 137 0.99 4.91 -12.12
N SER A 138 0.86 4.20 -13.23
CA SER A 138 0.21 2.89 -13.32
C SER A 138 1.24 1.77 -13.22
N GLY A 139 0.97 0.86 -12.30
CA GLY A 139 1.85 -0.25 -12.02
C GLY A 139 1.51 -0.81 -10.65
N ILE A 140 1.69 -2.12 -10.52
CA ILE A 140 1.53 -2.79 -9.23
C ILE A 140 2.76 -2.50 -8.34
N GLU A 141 3.88 -2.12 -9.00
CA GLU A 141 5.20 -1.86 -8.44
C GLU A 141 5.32 -0.50 -7.76
N TYR A 142 4.55 -0.28 -6.68
CA TYR A 142 4.52 0.99 -5.95
C TYR A 142 5.92 1.55 -5.58
N PRO A 143 6.89 0.75 -5.08
CA PRO A 143 8.23 1.25 -4.76
C PRO A 143 8.98 1.73 -6.00
N LEU A 144 8.86 1.05 -7.14
CA LEU A 144 9.47 1.53 -8.39
C LEU A 144 8.83 2.83 -8.85
N ILE A 145 7.52 2.97 -8.70
CA ILE A 145 6.84 4.21 -9.06
C ILE A 145 7.39 5.36 -8.19
N VAL A 146 7.58 5.12 -6.89
CA VAL A 146 8.18 6.10 -5.96
C VAL A 146 9.63 6.43 -6.31
N GLU A 147 10.51 5.44 -6.45
CA GLU A 147 11.95 5.67 -6.62
C GLU A 147 12.34 6.09 -8.04
N ARG A 148 11.60 5.65 -9.06
CA ARG A 148 11.94 5.86 -10.47
C ARG A 148 11.00 6.84 -11.14
N ASP A 149 9.70 6.60 -11.09
CA ASP A 149 8.76 7.26 -11.99
C ASP A 149 8.25 8.61 -11.48
N VAL A 150 8.11 8.77 -10.15
CA VAL A 150 7.83 10.06 -9.51
C VAL A 150 8.93 11.09 -9.82
N PRO A 151 10.24 10.81 -9.60
CA PRO A 151 11.31 11.74 -9.99
C PRO A 151 11.31 12.07 -11.49
N ARG A 152 11.01 11.08 -12.35
CA ARG A 152 10.94 11.29 -13.80
C ARG A 152 9.80 12.25 -14.16
N ALA A 153 8.59 11.98 -13.67
CA ALA A 153 7.43 12.85 -13.89
C ALA A 153 7.66 14.26 -13.32
N ALA A 154 8.31 14.36 -12.16
CA ALA A 154 8.68 15.61 -11.52
C ALA A 154 9.63 16.46 -12.38
N VAL A 155 10.75 15.86 -12.82
CA VAL A 155 11.74 16.53 -13.68
C VAL A 155 11.11 16.98 -14.98
N HIS A 156 10.29 16.13 -15.62
CA HIS A 156 9.63 16.48 -16.86
C HIS A 156 8.62 17.63 -16.69
N THR A 157 7.87 17.62 -15.59
CA THR A 157 6.96 18.72 -15.23
C THR A 157 7.72 20.03 -14.98
N GLY A 158 8.87 19.98 -14.29
CA GLY A 158 9.73 21.15 -14.09
C GLY A 158 10.30 21.71 -15.40
N GLN A 159 10.75 20.83 -16.31
CA GLN A 159 11.20 21.21 -17.65
C GLN A 159 10.09 21.88 -18.47
N PHE A 160 8.86 21.39 -18.35
CA PHE A 160 7.70 21.97 -19.02
C PHE A 160 7.37 23.38 -18.51
N ILE A 161 7.50 23.61 -17.20
CA ILE A 161 7.34 24.94 -16.61
C ILE A 161 8.40 25.90 -17.15
N ASP A 162 9.67 25.50 -17.17
CA ASP A 162 10.76 26.31 -17.76
C ASP A 162 10.51 26.59 -19.25
N PHE A 163 10.00 25.61 -19.98
CA PHE A 163 9.63 25.75 -21.39
C PHE A 163 8.52 26.79 -21.60
N ILE A 164 7.43 26.76 -20.82
CA ILE A 164 6.37 27.77 -20.90
C ILE A 164 6.93 29.16 -20.60
N VAL A 165 7.63 29.32 -19.47
CA VAL A 165 8.13 30.63 -19.02
C VAL A 165 9.07 31.24 -20.05
N LYS A 166 10.00 30.43 -20.56
CA LYS A 166 11.01 30.88 -21.54
C LYS A 166 10.40 31.33 -22.86
N ASN A 167 9.31 30.70 -23.30
CA ASN A 167 8.78 30.90 -24.66
C ASN A 167 7.53 31.80 -24.72
N THR A 168 6.88 32.09 -23.59
CA THR A 168 5.61 32.84 -23.58
C THR A 168 5.65 34.10 -22.70
N GLU A 169 6.77 34.38 -22.03
CA GLU A 169 6.88 35.47 -21.04
C GLU A 169 5.93 35.31 -19.83
N THR A 170 5.41 34.09 -19.59
CA THR A 170 4.64 33.77 -18.39
C THR A 170 5.44 34.13 -17.13
N SER A 171 4.85 34.90 -16.23
CA SER A 171 5.52 35.25 -14.97
C SER A 171 5.54 34.07 -13.99
N PHE A 172 6.70 33.79 -13.39
CA PHE A 172 6.79 32.82 -12.29
C PHE A 172 5.82 33.12 -11.15
N THR A 173 5.58 34.40 -10.85
CA THR A 173 4.71 34.84 -9.75
C THR A 173 3.25 34.41 -9.89
N SER A 174 2.82 33.93 -11.07
CA SER A 174 1.45 33.52 -11.34
C SER A 174 1.27 31.99 -11.40
N ILE A 175 2.34 31.22 -11.12
CA ILE A 175 2.33 29.75 -11.15
C ILE A 175 2.01 29.18 -9.77
N HIS A 176 1.10 28.20 -9.73
CA HIS A 176 0.75 27.44 -8.53
C HIS A 176 0.68 25.95 -8.89
N LEU A 177 1.50 25.14 -8.21
CA LEU A 177 1.50 23.70 -8.38
C LEU A 177 0.67 23.02 -7.27
N MET A 178 -0.11 22.01 -7.63
CA MET A 178 -0.93 21.22 -6.72
C MET A 178 -0.74 19.74 -7.03
N GLY A 179 -0.64 18.90 -6.02
CA GLY A 179 -0.48 17.47 -6.24
C GLY A 179 -1.22 16.65 -5.21
N HIS A 180 -1.92 15.62 -5.66
CA HIS A 180 -2.62 14.67 -4.78
C HIS A 180 -1.85 13.36 -4.67
N SER A 181 -1.73 12.79 -3.46
CA SER A 181 -1.04 11.50 -3.25
C SER A 181 0.41 11.55 -3.76
N LEU A 182 0.87 10.58 -4.56
CA LEU A 182 2.17 10.64 -5.25
C LEU A 182 2.35 11.92 -6.09
N GLY A 183 1.27 12.48 -6.60
CA GLY A 183 1.28 13.75 -7.32
C GLY A 183 1.81 14.91 -6.49
N ALA A 184 1.67 14.87 -5.16
CA ALA A 184 2.24 15.86 -4.25
C ALA A 184 3.78 15.87 -4.32
N HIS A 185 4.39 14.69 -4.38
CA HIS A 185 5.83 14.53 -4.55
C HIS A 185 6.28 14.88 -5.98
N VAL A 186 5.45 14.58 -6.99
CA VAL A 186 5.68 15.04 -8.37
C VAL A 186 5.78 16.57 -8.44
N VAL A 187 4.86 17.31 -7.82
CA VAL A 187 4.92 18.79 -7.84
C VAL A 187 6.00 19.38 -6.94
N GLY A 188 6.36 18.71 -5.84
CA GLY A 188 7.52 19.09 -5.02
C GLY A 188 8.82 18.99 -5.83
N GLY A 189 9.08 17.82 -6.40
CA GLY A 189 10.24 17.61 -7.26
C GLY A 189 10.23 18.49 -8.52
N ALA A 190 9.05 18.80 -9.08
CA ALA A 190 8.94 19.75 -10.19
C ALA A 190 9.37 21.16 -9.76
N GLY A 191 8.97 21.60 -8.56
CA GLY A 191 9.43 22.86 -7.96
C GLY A 191 10.96 22.91 -7.80
N ALA A 192 11.56 21.82 -7.33
CA ALA A 192 13.01 21.68 -7.22
C ALA A 192 13.73 21.60 -8.59
N ALA A 193 13.09 21.05 -9.62
CA ALA A 193 13.66 20.88 -10.95
C ALA A 193 13.62 22.14 -11.85
N VAL A 194 12.76 23.12 -11.53
CA VAL A 194 12.68 24.40 -12.26
C VAL A 194 13.99 25.18 -12.12
N THR A 195 14.53 25.65 -13.25
CA THR A 195 15.84 26.31 -13.28
C THR A 195 15.77 27.82 -13.54
N LEU A 196 14.68 28.31 -14.14
CA LEU A 196 14.56 29.73 -14.51
C LEU A 196 14.01 30.62 -13.38
N GLY A 197 13.57 30.04 -12.26
CA GLY A 197 12.97 30.77 -11.14
C GLY A 197 12.65 29.85 -9.95
N ARG A 198 11.88 30.36 -8.97
CA ARG A 198 11.27 29.57 -7.90
C ARG A 198 9.76 29.57 -8.05
N ILE A 199 9.14 28.45 -7.71
CA ILE A 199 7.69 28.31 -7.69
C ILE A 199 7.13 29.07 -6.48
N PRO A 200 6.19 30.03 -6.67
CA PRO A 200 5.66 30.82 -5.56
C PRO A 200 4.84 30.01 -4.56
N ARG A 201 4.09 29.01 -5.04
CA ARG A 201 3.24 28.18 -4.21
C ARG A 201 3.15 26.74 -4.72
N ILE A 202 3.34 25.80 -3.80
CA ILE A 202 3.08 24.37 -4.00
C ILE A 202 2.08 23.93 -2.94
N THR A 203 1.04 23.21 -3.33
CA THR A 203 0.07 22.63 -2.39
C THR A 203 0.10 21.11 -2.45
N GLY A 204 0.40 20.47 -1.32
CA GLY A 204 0.33 19.02 -1.14
C GLY A 204 -1.05 18.62 -0.65
N LEU A 205 -1.78 17.83 -1.44
CA LEU A 205 -3.10 17.31 -1.10
C LEU A 205 -2.94 15.85 -0.68
N ASP A 206 -2.90 15.63 0.64
CA ASP A 206 -2.63 14.34 1.28
C ASP A 206 -1.46 13.59 0.60
N PRO A 207 -0.22 14.14 0.70
CA PRO A 207 0.97 13.53 0.09
C PRO A 207 1.09 12.06 0.49
N ALA A 208 1.55 11.19 -0.40
CA ALA A 208 1.53 9.76 -0.11
C ALA A 208 2.55 9.36 0.98
N GLY A 209 2.12 8.48 1.88
CA GLY A 209 2.92 7.99 3.01
C GLY A 209 4.00 6.97 2.64
N PRO A 210 3.63 5.84 2.01
CA PRO A 210 4.53 4.71 1.85
C PRO A 210 5.78 5.03 1.03
N PHE A 211 6.94 4.52 1.46
CA PHE A 211 8.26 4.69 0.82
C PHE A 211 8.83 6.13 0.81
N PHE A 212 8.17 7.09 1.45
CA PHE A 212 8.76 8.40 1.74
C PHE A 212 9.21 8.45 3.19
N SER A 213 10.31 9.16 3.46
CA SER A 213 10.86 9.31 4.81
C SER A 213 10.91 10.77 5.21
N LEU A 214 10.67 11.06 6.49
CA LEU A 214 10.78 12.43 7.01
C LEU A 214 12.21 12.97 6.85
N ASN A 215 13.21 12.10 6.92
CA ASN A 215 14.62 12.50 6.86
C ASN A 215 15.15 12.70 5.43
N ASP A 216 14.46 12.15 4.42
CA ASP A 216 14.84 12.32 3.02
C ASP A 216 14.02 13.46 2.41
N THR A 217 14.57 14.67 2.46
CA THR A 217 13.93 15.87 1.90
C THR A 217 14.10 15.98 0.38
N GLU A 218 14.91 15.13 -0.26
CA GLU A 218 15.21 15.25 -1.70
C GLU A 218 14.20 14.48 -2.57
N THR A 219 13.59 13.43 -2.02
CA THR A 219 12.70 12.53 -2.78
C THR A 219 11.22 12.78 -2.53
N ARG A 220 10.86 13.49 -1.46
CA ARG A 220 9.49 13.84 -1.08
C ARG A 220 9.20 15.33 -1.29
N LEU A 221 7.95 15.71 -1.06
CA LEU A 221 7.54 17.12 -0.99
C LEU A 221 8.14 17.73 0.28
N ASP A 222 8.74 18.90 0.16
CA ASP A 222 9.36 19.62 1.27
C ASP A 222 9.10 21.12 1.18
N ALA A 223 9.13 21.80 2.32
CA ALA A 223 9.01 23.26 2.39
C ALA A 223 10.03 24.00 1.51
N SER A 224 11.20 23.39 1.24
CA SER A 224 12.24 23.99 0.40
C SER A 224 11.90 24.04 -1.10
N ASP A 225 10.94 23.24 -1.57
CA ASP A 225 10.59 23.07 -3.00
C ASP A 225 9.94 24.32 -3.65
N GLY A 226 9.35 25.20 -2.84
CA GLY A 226 8.67 26.42 -3.31
C GLY A 226 8.76 27.57 -2.29
N ASP A 227 8.50 28.82 -2.70
CA ASP A 227 8.53 29.98 -1.78
C ASP A 227 7.49 29.85 -0.64
N PHE A 228 6.41 29.11 -0.93
CA PHE A 228 5.38 28.74 0.02
C PHE A 228 4.88 27.33 -0.31
N VAL A 229 4.76 26.49 0.71
CA VAL A 229 4.32 25.10 0.58
C VAL A 229 3.25 24.84 1.63
N ASP A 230 2.02 24.59 1.21
CA ASP A 230 0.91 24.30 2.11
C ASP A 230 0.40 22.88 1.92
N VAL A 231 0.18 22.15 3.02
CA VAL A 231 -0.16 20.72 2.96
C VAL A 231 -1.46 20.45 3.70
N ILE A 232 -2.35 19.66 3.11
CA ILE A 232 -3.61 19.22 3.72
C ILE A 232 -3.53 17.71 3.94
N HIS A 233 -3.51 17.28 5.19
CA HIS A 233 -3.46 15.90 5.62
C HIS A 233 -4.88 15.39 5.87
N THR A 234 -5.31 14.33 5.20
CA THR A 234 -6.66 13.76 5.37
C THR A 234 -6.69 12.28 5.68
N ASN A 235 -5.62 11.57 5.36
CA ASN A 235 -5.51 10.13 5.60
C ASN A 235 -4.09 9.72 6.04
N GLY A 236 -3.44 10.54 6.87
CA GLY A 236 -2.13 10.25 7.43
C GLY A 236 -2.20 9.33 8.66
N GLY A 237 -1.18 8.51 8.89
CA GLY A 237 -1.11 7.68 10.10
C GLY A 237 -0.09 6.55 10.04
N THR A 238 0.00 5.79 11.12
CA THR A 238 0.68 4.49 11.16
C THR A 238 -0.26 3.44 10.58
N LEU A 239 0.20 2.71 9.55
CA LEU A 239 -0.50 1.64 8.82
C LEU A 239 -1.03 0.50 9.73
N THR A 240 -2.03 0.82 10.54
CA THR A 240 -2.84 -0.12 11.32
C THR A 240 -4.29 -0.16 10.80
N GLY A 241 -4.64 0.67 9.79
CA GLY A 241 -5.90 0.56 9.05
C GLY A 241 -6.09 1.52 7.87
N ASN A 242 -5.72 1.13 6.64
CA ASN A 242 -6.05 1.82 5.38
C ASN A 242 -5.58 3.28 5.20
N GLU A 243 -4.63 3.78 6.00
CA GLU A 243 -4.05 5.13 5.84
C GLU A 243 -3.03 5.19 4.67
N LEU A 244 -3.20 6.14 3.75
CA LEU A 244 -2.40 6.30 2.52
C LEU A 244 -1.51 7.55 2.53
N GLY A 245 -1.76 8.50 3.45
CA GLY A 245 -1.10 9.81 3.51
C GLY A 245 0.14 9.87 4.41
N PHE A 246 1.01 10.84 4.16
CA PHE A 246 2.23 11.13 4.91
C PHE A 246 1.91 12.10 6.06
N LEU A 247 1.69 11.58 7.26
CA LEU A 247 1.22 12.39 8.41
C LEU A 247 2.17 13.50 8.90
N PRO A 248 3.51 13.31 8.92
CA PRO A 248 4.40 14.34 9.44
C PRO A 248 4.27 15.68 8.70
N PRO A 249 4.46 16.81 9.39
CA PRO A 249 4.38 18.12 8.76
C PRO A 249 5.58 18.32 7.83
N ILE A 250 5.30 18.56 6.54
CA ILE A 250 6.33 18.68 5.48
C ILE A 250 6.22 20.01 4.71
N GLY A 251 5.26 20.87 5.07
CA GLY A 251 5.07 22.17 4.48
C GLY A 251 5.69 23.31 5.29
N HIS A 252 5.52 24.52 4.75
CA HIS A 252 5.61 25.75 5.53
C HIS A 252 4.43 25.86 6.51
N ILE A 253 3.27 25.36 6.10
CA ILE A 253 2.05 25.25 6.88
C ILE A 253 1.37 23.91 6.58
N ASP A 254 0.90 23.23 7.61
CA ASP A 254 0.28 21.92 7.53
C ASP A 254 -1.08 21.94 8.21
N PHE A 255 -2.11 21.44 7.52
CA PHE A 255 -3.49 21.41 7.97
C PHE A 255 -3.94 19.97 8.23
N TYR A 256 -4.58 19.76 9.38
CA TYR A 256 -5.06 18.45 9.85
C TYR A 256 -6.58 18.50 10.09
N PRO A 257 -7.41 18.56 9.03
CA PRO A 257 -8.85 18.43 9.16
C PRO A 257 -9.24 17.12 9.85
N ASN A 258 -9.99 17.22 10.94
CA ASN A 258 -10.46 16.10 11.76
C ASN A 258 -9.30 15.20 12.25
N GLY A 259 -8.19 15.82 12.67
CA GLY A 259 -6.98 15.10 13.09
C GLY A 259 -6.09 14.64 11.93
N GLY A 260 -6.56 14.79 10.69
CA GLY A 260 -5.79 14.47 9.47
C GLY A 260 -5.70 12.99 9.13
N GLN A 261 -6.45 12.14 9.84
CA GLN A 261 -6.42 10.68 9.64
C GLN A 261 -7.76 10.13 9.11
N PHE A 262 -8.88 10.60 9.67
CA PHE A 262 -10.20 10.06 9.40
C PHE A 262 -11.22 11.16 9.14
N GLN A 263 -11.87 11.10 7.99
CA GLN A 263 -12.74 12.16 7.53
C GLN A 263 -14.21 11.81 7.72
N PRO A 264 -15.02 12.77 8.20
CA PRO A 264 -16.46 12.59 8.33
C PRO A 264 -17.10 12.14 7.00
N GLY A 265 -17.92 11.09 7.06
CA GLY A 265 -18.61 10.53 5.89
C GLY A 265 -17.91 9.34 5.22
N CYS A 266 -16.70 8.96 5.64
CA CYS A 266 -15.94 7.83 5.06
C CYS A 266 -16.08 6.49 5.83
N ALA A 267 -17.15 6.29 6.62
CA ALA A 267 -17.35 5.07 7.41
C ALA A 267 -17.76 3.83 6.56
N THR A 268 -17.40 2.63 7.05
CA THR A 268 -17.53 1.30 6.42
C THR A 268 -18.93 0.91 5.91
N ASN A 269 -19.98 1.62 6.33
CA ASN A 269 -21.37 1.20 6.16
C ASN A 269 -22.03 1.84 4.93
N ASN A 270 -21.36 2.82 4.30
CA ASN A 270 -21.90 3.63 3.21
C ASN A 270 -21.06 3.54 1.91
N ILE A 271 -20.11 2.60 1.83
CA ILE A 271 -19.18 2.51 0.69
C ILE A 271 -19.77 1.59 -0.39
N GLU A 272 -20.74 2.12 -1.14
CA GLU A 272 -21.14 1.53 -2.43
C GLU A 272 -20.51 2.28 -3.63
N SER A 273 -19.49 3.14 -3.45
CA SER A 273 -19.01 3.95 -4.58
C SER A 273 -17.53 4.30 -4.71
N THR A 274 -16.59 3.67 -3.99
CA THR A 274 -15.17 3.77 -4.35
C THR A 274 -14.52 2.39 -4.31
N ALA A 275 -13.81 2.02 -5.37
CA ALA A 275 -13.11 0.73 -5.51
C ALA A 275 -11.95 0.55 -4.50
N GLN A 276 -11.70 1.52 -3.61
CA GLN A 276 -10.55 1.62 -2.70
C GLN A 276 -10.94 1.68 -1.20
N GLY A 277 -12.20 1.41 -0.85
CA GLY A 277 -12.64 1.34 0.55
C GLY A 277 -12.54 2.67 1.31
N ARG A 278 -12.43 2.59 2.65
CA ARG A 278 -12.37 3.75 3.57
C ARG A 278 -11.16 4.63 3.30
N GLY A 279 -9.98 4.03 3.14
CA GLY A 279 -8.72 4.74 2.87
C GLY A 279 -8.80 5.61 1.62
N GLY A 280 -9.32 5.09 0.51
CA GLY A 280 -9.51 5.90 -0.71
C GLY A 280 -10.49 7.07 -0.52
N CYS A 281 -11.52 6.92 0.31
CA CYS A 281 -12.44 8.01 0.64
C CYS A 281 -11.74 9.10 1.45
N ASP A 282 -11.09 8.72 2.55
CA ASP A 282 -10.35 9.64 3.42
C ASP A 282 -9.25 10.36 2.61
N HIS A 283 -8.51 9.61 1.78
CA HIS A 283 -7.42 10.12 0.96
C HIS A 283 -7.87 11.14 -0.10
N GLY A 284 -9.05 10.94 -0.69
CA GLY A 284 -9.61 11.85 -1.69
C GLY A 284 -10.20 13.14 -1.11
N ARG A 285 -10.41 13.23 0.21
CA ARG A 285 -11.03 14.41 0.84
C ARG A 285 -10.18 15.67 0.76
N SER A 286 -8.85 15.54 0.74
CA SER A 286 -7.94 16.67 0.56
C SER A 286 -8.24 17.44 -0.73
N VAL A 287 -8.51 16.73 -1.83
CA VAL A 287 -8.92 17.32 -3.11
C VAL A 287 -10.29 17.98 -3.00
N SER A 288 -11.27 17.33 -2.36
CA SER A 288 -12.61 17.90 -2.18
C SER A 288 -12.59 19.18 -1.34
N TYR A 289 -11.87 19.18 -0.21
CA TYR A 289 -11.75 20.35 0.66
C TYR A 289 -11.02 21.49 -0.05
N PHE A 290 -9.95 21.18 -0.77
CA PHE A 290 -9.23 22.20 -1.53
C PHE A 290 -10.12 22.82 -2.62
N ALA A 291 -10.83 22.00 -3.41
CA ALA A 291 -11.74 22.48 -4.44
C ALA A 291 -12.88 23.35 -3.85
N GLU A 292 -13.47 22.96 -2.71
CA GLU A 292 -14.48 23.77 -2.03
C GLU A 292 -13.90 25.09 -1.51
N SER A 293 -12.65 25.08 -1.01
CA SER A 293 -12.00 26.27 -0.44
C SER A 293 -11.86 27.44 -1.42
N ILE A 294 -11.74 27.15 -2.72
CA ILE A 294 -11.50 28.14 -3.79
C ILE A 294 -12.64 29.16 -3.88
N ASN A 295 -13.89 28.70 -3.70
CA ASN A 295 -15.11 29.49 -3.89
C ASN A 295 -15.98 29.58 -2.63
N SER A 296 -15.47 29.15 -1.47
CA SER A 296 -16.23 29.18 -0.23
C SER A 296 -16.26 30.58 0.38
N ASP A 297 -17.46 31.13 0.59
CA ASP A 297 -17.66 32.42 1.25
C ASP A 297 -17.25 32.40 2.74
N VAL A 298 -17.31 31.22 3.37
CA VAL A 298 -17.02 31.02 4.81
C VAL A 298 -15.63 30.41 5.01
N GLY A 299 -15.15 29.65 4.03
CA GLY A 299 -13.86 28.97 4.05
C GLY A 299 -13.76 27.85 5.08
N PHE A 300 -12.54 27.36 5.28
CA PHE A 300 -12.18 26.33 6.25
C PHE A 300 -11.30 26.95 7.33
N GLY A 301 -11.91 27.59 8.33
CA GLY A 301 -11.17 28.20 9.43
C GLY A 301 -10.44 27.14 10.25
N ALA A 302 -9.11 27.23 10.26
CA ALA A 302 -8.22 26.36 11.01
C ALA A 302 -7.44 27.19 12.03
N VAL A 303 -7.16 26.57 13.18
CA VAL A 303 -6.53 27.22 14.33
C VAL A 303 -5.16 26.60 14.56
N GLU A 304 -4.14 27.44 14.78
CA GLU A 304 -2.78 27.00 15.06
C GLU A 304 -2.75 26.22 16.38
N CYS A 305 -2.19 25.01 16.39
CA CYS A 305 -2.10 24.20 17.60
C CYS A 305 -0.91 23.25 17.53
N ALA A 306 -0.32 22.94 18.69
CA ALA A 306 0.86 22.08 18.76
C ALA A 306 0.53 20.61 18.49
N THR A 307 -0.62 20.14 18.98
CA THR A 307 -1.10 18.76 18.79
C THR A 307 -2.61 18.72 18.60
N GLU A 308 -3.12 17.58 18.13
CA GLU A 308 -4.56 17.35 18.00
C GLU A 308 -5.24 17.35 19.37
N GLU A 309 -4.61 16.79 20.40
CA GLU A 309 -5.18 16.72 21.76
C GLU A 309 -5.42 18.12 22.33
N ASP A 310 -4.48 19.05 22.11
CA ASP A 310 -4.63 20.44 22.55
C ASP A 310 -5.79 21.14 21.81
N PHE A 311 -5.96 20.83 20.51
CA PHE A 311 -7.06 21.36 19.72
C PHE A 311 -8.42 20.82 20.21
N VAL A 312 -8.52 19.50 20.42
CA VAL A 312 -9.74 18.85 20.93
C VAL A 312 -10.09 19.31 22.35
N ALA A 313 -9.08 19.61 23.17
CA ALA A 313 -9.26 20.15 24.51
C ALA A 313 -9.65 21.65 24.55
N GLY A 314 -9.68 22.34 23.40
CA GLY A 314 -9.97 23.77 23.30
C GLY A 314 -8.87 24.67 23.86
N LEU A 315 -7.64 24.15 23.97
CA LEU A 315 -6.51 24.90 24.53
C LEU A 315 -5.94 25.92 23.54
N CYS A 316 -6.28 25.78 22.26
CA CYS A 316 -5.81 26.63 21.18
C CYS A 316 -6.85 27.64 20.68
N ASP A 317 -8.03 27.76 21.30
CA ASP A 317 -9.15 28.58 20.79
C ASP A 317 -8.80 30.08 20.57
N GLU A 318 -7.81 30.60 21.30
CA GLU A 318 -7.34 31.99 21.17
C GLU A 318 -6.12 32.16 20.23
N ASN A 319 -5.60 31.06 19.67
CA ASN A 319 -4.44 31.09 18.77
C ASN A 319 -4.80 31.69 17.39
N PRO A 320 -3.79 32.08 16.59
CA PRO A 320 -4.01 32.54 15.23
C PRO A 320 -4.84 31.55 14.41
N SER A 321 -5.79 32.09 13.64
CA SER A 321 -6.61 31.31 12.71
C SER A 321 -6.34 31.73 11.27
N VAL A 322 -6.25 30.76 10.36
CA VAL A 322 -6.18 31.01 8.92
C VAL A 322 -7.20 30.14 8.19
N LEU A 323 -7.51 30.47 6.94
CA LEU A 323 -8.36 29.64 6.11
C LEU A 323 -7.48 28.58 5.41
N MET A 324 -7.81 27.30 5.60
CA MET A 324 -7.21 26.18 4.87
C MET A 324 -7.60 26.21 3.38
N GLY A 325 -6.66 25.82 2.51
CA GLY A 325 -6.85 25.69 1.07
C GLY A 325 -6.39 26.92 0.28
N ASP A 326 -6.98 27.20 -0.88
CA ASP A 326 -6.56 28.31 -1.74
C ASP A 326 -6.47 29.69 -1.04
N PRO A 327 -7.37 30.09 -0.12
CA PRO A 327 -7.28 31.39 0.56
C PRO A 327 -6.15 31.50 1.60
N THR A 328 -5.35 30.45 1.84
CA THR A 328 -4.25 30.47 2.82
C THR A 328 -3.25 31.59 2.51
N PRO A 329 -2.94 32.49 3.45
CA PRO A 329 -1.93 33.52 3.24
C PRO A 329 -0.53 32.92 3.06
N ILE A 330 0.21 33.36 2.04
CA ILE A 330 1.58 32.85 1.75
C ILE A 330 2.61 33.11 2.86
N SER A 331 2.28 33.97 3.83
CA SER A 331 3.12 34.25 5.01
C SER A 331 2.78 33.37 6.21
N ALA A 332 1.69 32.60 6.17
CA ALA A 332 1.27 31.72 7.25
C ALA A 332 2.25 30.56 7.40
N ARG A 333 2.53 30.17 8.65
CA ARG A 333 3.43 29.07 9.01
C ARG A 333 2.85 28.33 10.22
N GLY A 334 3.18 27.06 10.37
CA GLY A 334 2.85 26.26 11.55
C GLY A 334 1.89 25.11 11.28
N ILE A 335 1.38 24.51 12.36
CA ILE A 335 0.51 23.33 12.35
C ILE A 335 -0.90 23.77 12.73
N TYR A 336 -1.89 23.44 11.91
CA TYR A 336 -3.25 23.92 12.05
C TYR A 336 -4.26 22.78 12.04
N TYR A 337 -5.25 22.88 12.93
CA TYR A 337 -6.33 21.91 13.05
C TYR A 337 -7.68 22.57 12.81
N LEU A 338 -8.61 21.76 12.31
CA LEU A 338 -9.98 22.18 12.04
C LEU A 338 -10.90 20.96 12.05
N LEU A 339 -12.20 21.19 12.19
CA LEU A 339 -13.21 20.16 11.99
C LEU A 339 -13.96 20.45 10.69
N THR A 340 -14.29 19.40 9.95
CA THR A 340 -15.16 19.46 8.78
C THR A 340 -16.42 18.62 9.03
N THR A 341 -17.36 18.63 8.10
CA THR A 341 -18.59 17.84 8.19
C THR A 341 -18.66 16.85 7.02
N PRO A 342 -19.51 15.81 7.06
CA PRO A 342 -19.65 14.80 6.00
C PRO A 342 -20.10 15.28 4.59
N GLU A 343 -19.98 16.56 4.28
CA GLU A 343 -20.52 17.28 3.12
C GLU A 343 -22.06 17.44 3.04
N LYS A 344 -22.46 18.50 2.33
CA LYS A 344 -23.82 19.04 2.16
C LYS A 344 -24.88 17.97 1.87
N GLN A 345 -25.73 17.64 2.85
CA GLN A 345 -27.11 17.35 2.50
C GLN A 345 -27.69 18.61 1.85
N ARG A 346 -28.09 18.52 0.58
CA ARG A 346 -29.03 19.48 0.00
C ARG A 346 -30.15 19.68 1.01
N LYS A 347 -30.26 20.87 1.61
CA LYS A 347 -31.48 21.26 2.32
C LYS A 347 -32.61 21.05 1.33
N MET A 348 -33.40 20.00 1.53
CA MET A 348 -34.65 19.82 0.82
C MET A 348 -35.60 20.88 1.39
N GLY A 349 -35.47 22.09 0.87
CA GLY A 349 -36.44 23.16 1.07
C GLY A 349 -37.79 22.64 0.60
N SER A 350 -38.76 22.65 1.52
CA SER A 350 -40.20 22.70 1.31
C SER A 350 -40.70 22.25 -0.07
N PHE A 351 -41.37 21.09 -0.09
CA PHE A 351 -42.17 20.58 -1.20
C PHE A 351 -42.92 21.70 -1.95
N GLN A 352 -42.44 22.03 -3.14
CA GLN A 352 -43.28 22.49 -4.23
C GLN A 352 -43.13 21.51 -5.38
N LEU A 353 -44.19 20.75 -5.61
CA LEU A 353 -44.33 19.79 -6.68
C LEU A 353 -44.30 20.55 -8.02
N VAL A 354 -43.15 20.54 -8.71
CA VAL A 354 -43.09 20.89 -10.13
C VAL A 354 -42.73 19.61 -10.88
N ILE A 355 -43.74 19.06 -11.55
CA ILE A 355 -43.59 17.94 -12.47
C ILE A 355 -42.79 18.47 -13.67
N ALA A 356 -41.52 18.07 -13.76
CA ALA A 356 -40.69 18.29 -14.95
C ALA A 356 -40.46 16.95 -15.64
N SER A 357 -40.90 16.92 -16.90
CA SER A 357 -40.95 15.77 -17.79
C SER A 357 -39.56 15.14 -18.03
N LEU A 358 -39.49 13.81 -17.91
CA LEU A 358 -38.35 13.01 -18.30
C LEU A 358 -38.16 13.10 -19.83
N VAL A 359 -37.10 13.78 -20.28
CA VAL A 359 -36.58 13.64 -21.65
C VAL A 359 -35.47 12.61 -21.58
N LEU A 360 -35.76 11.39 -22.05
CA LEU A 360 -34.74 10.37 -22.31
C LEU A 360 -33.91 10.83 -23.52
N ALA A 361 -32.76 11.44 -23.27
CA ALA A 361 -31.71 11.57 -24.25
C ALA A 361 -31.00 10.20 -24.36
N LEU A 362 -31.17 9.53 -25.49
CA LEU A 362 -30.37 8.37 -25.87
C LEU A 362 -28.95 8.86 -26.17
N ALA A 363 -28.05 8.79 -25.19
CA ALA A 363 -26.61 8.80 -25.47
C ALA A 363 -26.27 7.48 -26.20
N PRO A 364 -25.40 7.48 -27.22
CA PRO A 364 -24.89 6.25 -27.79
C PRO A 364 -24.10 5.54 -26.70
N THR A 365 -24.66 4.46 -26.16
CA THR A 365 -23.91 3.51 -25.34
C THR A 365 -22.85 2.90 -26.24
N TRP A 366 -21.59 3.28 -26.00
CA TRP A 366 -20.45 2.49 -26.42
C TRP A 366 -20.59 1.15 -25.71
N CYS A 367 -21.08 0.14 -26.43
CA CYS A 367 -21.09 -1.22 -25.93
C CYS A 367 -19.68 -1.78 -26.20
N TYR A 368 -18.76 -1.57 -25.25
CA TYR A 368 -17.63 -2.46 -25.13
C TYR A 368 -18.20 -3.79 -24.62
N VAL A 369 -18.44 -4.72 -25.54
CA VAL A 369 -18.53 -6.12 -25.15
C VAL A 369 -17.09 -6.57 -24.94
N ILE A 370 -16.57 -6.34 -23.73
CA ILE A 370 -15.44 -7.12 -23.25
C ILE A 370 -16.02 -8.50 -22.99
N ARG A 371 -15.88 -9.39 -23.97
CA ARG A 371 -15.86 -10.81 -23.63
C ARG A 371 -14.57 -11.02 -22.87
N TYR A 372 -14.68 -11.15 -21.56
CA TYR A 372 -13.70 -11.90 -20.79
C TYR A 372 -13.84 -13.36 -21.24
N GLU A 373 -13.16 -13.71 -22.33
CA GLU A 373 -12.76 -15.10 -22.54
C GLU A 373 -11.38 -15.23 -21.87
N GLU A 374 -11.45 -15.82 -20.67
CA GLU A 374 -10.38 -16.23 -19.76
C GLU A 374 -9.58 -15.10 -19.06
N PRO A 375 -9.23 -15.26 -17.76
CA PRO A 375 -8.61 -14.20 -16.95
C PRO A 375 -7.15 -14.00 -17.35
N PHE A 376 -6.69 -12.74 -17.25
CA PHE A 376 -5.27 -12.44 -17.13
C PHE A 376 -4.77 -12.96 -15.77
N GLU A 377 -4.47 -14.26 -15.70
CA GLU A 377 -3.44 -14.76 -14.80
C GLU A 377 -2.14 -14.09 -15.26
N GLU A 378 -1.79 -12.98 -14.61
CA GLU A 378 -0.37 -12.76 -14.33
C GLU A 378 0.11 -14.09 -13.76
N ARG A 379 1.03 -14.78 -14.44
CA ARG A 379 1.36 -16.19 -14.13
C ARG A 379 1.98 -16.22 -12.73
N ALA A 380 1.14 -16.30 -11.71
CA ALA A 380 1.55 -16.30 -10.32
C ALA A 380 2.57 -17.42 -10.19
N PRO A 381 3.75 -17.17 -9.57
CA PRO A 381 4.81 -18.16 -9.55
C PRO A 381 4.24 -19.49 -9.06
N ASN A 382 4.53 -20.56 -9.78
CA ASN A 382 3.91 -21.84 -9.48
C ASN A 382 4.33 -22.25 -8.06
N VAL A 383 3.36 -22.53 -7.18
CA VAL A 383 3.63 -23.00 -5.82
C VAL A 383 4.46 -24.29 -5.80
N SER A 384 4.45 -25.07 -6.89
CA SER A 384 5.32 -26.23 -7.07
C SER A 384 6.82 -25.89 -7.17
N THR A 385 7.18 -24.61 -7.24
CA THR A 385 8.58 -24.16 -7.11
C THR A 385 9.05 -24.12 -5.66
N ILE A 386 8.12 -24.17 -4.70
CA ILE A 386 8.44 -24.29 -3.28
C ILE A 386 8.95 -25.71 -3.03
N VAL A 387 10.16 -25.79 -2.49
CA VAL A 387 10.78 -27.07 -2.13
C VAL A 387 11.24 -27.05 -0.67
N PHE A 388 11.39 -28.23 -0.09
CA PHE A 388 11.69 -28.39 1.33
C PHE A 388 13.08 -29.03 1.46
N GLU A 389 14.07 -28.22 1.87
CA GLU A 389 15.47 -28.65 2.03
C GLU A 389 15.66 -29.39 3.36
N LEU A 390 15.71 -30.73 3.31
CA LEU A 390 15.94 -31.57 4.48
C LEU A 390 17.44 -31.71 4.81
N PHE A 391 17.77 -31.42 6.06
CA PHE A 391 19.05 -31.66 6.69
C PHE A 391 18.90 -32.55 7.92
N THR A 392 19.82 -33.50 8.06
CA THR A 392 20.00 -34.36 9.24
C THR A 392 21.50 -34.45 9.56
N GLN A 393 21.85 -35.13 10.66
CA GLN A 393 23.25 -35.44 10.99
C GLN A 393 23.98 -36.21 9.89
N SER A 394 23.25 -36.94 9.04
CA SER A 394 23.82 -37.70 7.93
C SER A 394 24.17 -36.83 6.72
N ASN A 395 23.53 -35.66 6.57
CA ASN A 395 23.70 -34.75 5.44
C ASN A 395 23.70 -33.25 5.85
N PRO A 396 24.51 -32.82 6.83
CA PRO A 396 24.40 -31.49 7.44
C PRO A 396 24.76 -30.34 6.49
N ALA A 397 25.55 -30.62 5.44
CA ALA A 397 26.03 -29.60 4.50
C ALA A 397 25.28 -29.55 3.16
N ARG A 398 24.53 -30.59 2.81
CA ARG A 398 23.83 -30.68 1.51
C ARG A 398 22.43 -31.23 1.71
N PRO A 399 21.39 -30.46 1.35
CA PRO A 399 20.03 -30.89 1.60
C PRO A 399 19.63 -32.04 0.68
N GLN A 400 18.72 -32.87 1.17
CA GLN A 400 17.87 -33.69 0.32
C GLN A 400 16.58 -32.91 0.07
N ILE A 401 16.14 -32.85 -1.18
CA ILE A 401 14.97 -32.06 -1.55
C ILE A 401 13.71 -32.91 -1.36
N LEU A 402 12.77 -32.41 -0.56
CA LEU A 402 11.43 -32.96 -0.43
C LEU A 402 10.44 -32.07 -1.17
N GLU A 403 9.43 -32.68 -1.78
CA GLU A 403 8.37 -32.00 -2.52
C GLU A 403 7.01 -32.48 -2.03
N LEU A 404 6.01 -31.59 -2.01
CA LEU A 404 4.63 -31.96 -1.69
C LEU A 404 4.14 -33.04 -2.69
N ASP A 405 3.40 -34.03 -2.17
CA ASP A 405 2.84 -35.17 -2.90
C ASP A 405 3.88 -36.12 -3.55
N ASN A 406 5.18 -35.91 -3.31
CA ASN A 406 6.25 -36.78 -3.82
C ASN A 406 6.73 -37.76 -2.75
N LEU A 407 5.99 -38.88 -2.60
CA LEU A 407 6.30 -39.93 -1.62
C LEU A 407 7.68 -40.57 -1.83
N GLU A 408 8.17 -40.61 -3.08
CA GLU A 408 9.49 -41.15 -3.38
C GLU A 408 10.60 -40.28 -2.79
N SER A 409 10.49 -38.94 -2.94
CA SER A 409 11.45 -37.99 -2.35
C SER A 409 11.56 -38.16 -0.83
N LEU A 410 10.43 -38.39 -0.16
CA LEU A 410 10.37 -38.60 1.28
C LEU A 410 10.94 -39.95 1.70
N GLN A 411 10.55 -41.05 1.04
CA GLN A 411 11.01 -42.40 1.37
C GLN A 411 12.50 -42.65 1.09
N GLN A 412 13.07 -41.94 0.12
CA GLN A 412 14.50 -42.04 -0.23
C GLN A 412 15.37 -41.04 0.55
N SER A 413 14.74 -40.16 1.33
CA SER A 413 15.45 -39.21 2.17
C SER A 413 15.96 -39.83 3.48
N SER A 414 16.71 -39.04 4.24
CA SER A 414 17.16 -39.35 5.60
C SER A 414 16.14 -38.95 6.67
N PHE A 415 14.92 -38.56 6.29
CA PHE A 415 13.88 -38.18 7.22
C PHE A 415 13.51 -39.34 8.16
N ASP A 416 13.52 -39.07 9.47
CA ASP A 416 13.15 -40.06 10.49
C ASP A 416 11.93 -39.54 11.29
N PRO A 417 10.74 -40.15 11.14
CA PRO A 417 9.53 -39.69 11.83
C PRO A 417 9.56 -39.82 13.36
N SER A 418 10.54 -40.54 13.92
CA SER A 418 10.73 -40.66 15.36
C SER A 418 11.50 -39.49 15.98
N LEU A 419 12.13 -38.65 15.15
CA LEU A 419 12.92 -37.50 15.59
C LEU A 419 12.09 -36.20 15.62
N PRO A 420 12.50 -35.19 16.42
CA PRO A 420 11.96 -33.84 16.34
C PRO A 420 12.11 -33.26 14.92
N THR A 421 11.09 -32.53 14.47
CA THR A 421 11.08 -31.89 13.14
C THR A 421 10.99 -30.38 13.29
N LYS A 422 11.98 -29.68 12.75
CA LYS A 422 12.13 -28.23 12.80
C LYS A 422 11.95 -27.68 11.38
N ILE A 423 10.98 -26.79 11.15
CA ILE A 423 10.72 -26.24 9.83
C ILE A 423 10.93 -24.73 9.86
N PHE A 424 11.75 -24.20 8.97
CA PHE A 424 12.12 -22.77 8.95
C PHE A 424 11.78 -22.12 7.60
N ALA A 425 11.03 -21.02 7.59
CA ALA A 425 10.76 -20.20 6.40
C ALA A 425 11.52 -18.87 6.43
N HIS A 426 12.19 -18.53 5.32
CA HIS A 426 12.94 -17.29 5.17
C HIS A 426 12.06 -16.09 4.79
N GLY A 427 12.64 -14.87 4.76
CA GLY A 427 11.95 -13.63 4.43
C GLY A 427 11.95 -13.20 2.96
N TRP A 428 11.57 -11.93 2.74
CA TRP A 428 11.57 -11.25 1.44
C TRP A 428 12.95 -11.20 0.79
N ASN A 429 13.00 -11.45 -0.52
CA ASN A 429 14.20 -11.41 -1.35
C ASN A 429 15.39 -12.16 -0.73
N SER A 430 15.09 -13.27 -0.04
CA SER A 430 16.03 -14.09 0.72
C SER A 430 16.02 -15.53 0.20
N SER A 431 16.68 -16.42 0.94
CA SER A 431 16.81 -17.83 0.60
C SER A 431 16.84 -18.69 1.86
N PRO A 432 16.75 -20.03 1.73
CA PRO A 432 16.90 -20.98 2.84
C PRO A 432 18.16 -20.79 3.70
N ARG A 433 19.18 -20.11 3.18
CA ARG A 433 20.44 -19.84 3.91
C ARG A 433 20.24 -19.09 5.22
N SER A 434 19.19 -18.28 5.34
CA SER A 434 18.85 -17.62 6.61
C SER A 434 18.57 -18.61 7.74
N ALA A 435 18.11 -19.82 7.43
CA ALA A 435 17.85 -20.88 8.40
C ALA A 435 19.12 -21.60 8.90
N TYR A 436 20.26 -21.43 8.22
CA TYR A 436 21.39 -22.34 8.36
C TYR A 436 22.12 -22.22 9.71
N SER A 437 22.10 -21.04 10.34
CA SER A 437 22.63 -20.89 11.71
C SER A 437 21.83 -21.72 12.71
N SER A 438 20.50 -21.66 12.64
CA SER A 438 19.61 -22.49 13.48
C SER A 438 19.74 -23.97 13.14
N ARG A 439 19.84 -24.33 11.85
CA ARG A 439 20.13 -25.70 11.40
C ARG A 439 21.40 -26.24 12.07
N ASP A 440 22.51 -25.52 11.93
CA ASP A 440 23.81 -25.96 12.44
C ASP A 440 23.78 -26.10 13.96
N ALA A 441 23.09 -25.17 14.65
CA ALA A 441 22.89 -25.23 16.09
C ALA A 441 22.10 -26.47 16.51
N TYR A 442 20.93 -26.75 15.91
CA TYR A 442 20.16 -27.96 16.24
C TYR A 442 20.91 -29.25 15.91
N LEU A 443 21.50 -29.35 14.71
CA LEU A 443 22.20 -30.56 14.30
C LEU A 443 23.42 -30.89 15.16
N SER A 444 24.03 -29.87 15.79
CA SER A 444 25.10 -30.05 16.77
C SER A 444 24.61 -30.48 18.17
N ARG A 445 23.33 -30.24 18.48
CA ARG A 445 22.73 -30.50 19.80
C ARG A 445 22.04 -31.85 19.89
N GLU A 446 21.20 -32.18 18.90
CA GLU A 446 20.27 -33.31 18.96
C GLU A 446 20.03 -33.91 17.57
N GLU A 447 19.73 -35.21 17.51
CA GLU A 447 19.25 -35.84 16.27
C GLU A 447 17.86 -35.29 15.94
N CYS A 448 17.73 -34.64 14.78
CA CYS A 448 16.49 -34.02 14.33
C CYS A 448 16.38 -33.96 12.80
N ASN A 449 15.15 -33.81 12.31
CA ASN A 449 14.89 -33.39 10.93
C ASN A 449 14.83 -31.86 10.90
N PHE A 450 15.79 -31.21 10.25
CA PHE A 450 15.72 -29.76 10.02
C PHE A 450 15.36 -29.50 8.56
N ILE A 451 14.25 -28.80 8.32
CA ILE A 451 13.72 -28.52 6.99
C ILE A 451 13.71 -27.01 6.78
N ALA A 452 14.45 -26.52 5.79
CA ALA A 452 14.35 -25.14 5.35
C ALA A 452 13.38 -25.05 4.16
N VAL A 453 12.36 -24.19 4.27
CA VAL A 453 11.39 -23.95 3.20
C VAL A 453 12.00 -22.99 2.19
N ASP A 454 12.26 -23.48 0.98
CA ASP A 454 12.68 -22.65 -0.14
C ASP A 454 11.44 -22.17 -0.89
N TRP A 455 10.99 -20.97 -0.54
CA TRP A 455 9.95 -20.26 -1.27
C TRP A 455 10.53 -19.04 -2.00
N SER A 456 11.85 -19.04 -2.28
CA SER A 456 12.58 -17.90 -2.84
C SER A 456 11.98 -17.36 -4.13
N VAL A 457 11.42 -18.23 -4.98
CA VAL A 457 10.74 -17.82 -6.22
C VAL A 457 9.50 -16.96 -5.95
N LEU A 458 8.76 -17.27 -4.88
CA LEU A 458 7.58 -16.51 -4.44
C LEU A 458 7.97 -15.31 -3.58
N ALA A 459 9.05 -15.42 -2.81
CA ALA A 459 9.56 -14.35 -1.94
C ALA A 459 10.38 -13.30 -2.68
N SER A 460 10.76 -13.55 -3.94
CA SER A 460 11.58 -12.66 -4.75
C SER A 460 10.73 -11.71 -5.57
N GLY A 461 11.16 -10.45 -5.62
CA GLY A 461 10.51 -9.41 -6.40
C GLY A 461 10.58 -8.09 -5.67
N ILE A 462 10.51 -7.01 -6.42
CA ILE A 462 10.37 -5.65 -5.89
C ILE A 462 8.92 -5.33 -5.49
N GLU A 463 7.99 -6.20 -5.91
CA GLU A 463 6.55 -6.19 -5.65
C GLU A 463 6.17 -6.65 -4.25
N TYR A 464 6.68 -5.96 -3.23
CA TYR A 464 6.43 -6.33 -1.85
C TYR A 464 4.93 -6.51 -1.49
N PRO A 465 3.99 -5.62 -1.90
CA PRO A 465 2.57 -5.80 -1.60
C PRO A 465 1.97 -7.05 -2.25
N LEU A 466 2.33 -7.37 -3.50
CA LEU A 466 1.90 -8.61 -4.14
C LEU A 466 2.46 -9.84 -3.42
N ILE A 467 3.71 -9.78 -2.99
CA ILE A 467 4.32 -10.89 -2.25
C ILE A 467 3.53 -11.11 -0.94
N VAL A 468 3.17 -10.03 -0.24
CA VAL A 468 2.37 -10.09 0.99
C VAL A 468 0.95 -10.61 0.74
N GLU A 469 0.20 -10.03 -0.21
CA GLU A 469 -1.22 -10.35 -0.38
C GLU A 469 -1.47 -11.65 -1.17
N ARG A 470 -0.58 -11.99 -2.11
CA ARG A 470 -0.73 -13.15 -2.99
C ARG A 470 0.16 -14.30 -2.58
N ASP A 471 1.46 -14.07 -2.44
CA ASP A 471 2.44 -15.16 -2.43
C ASP A 471 2.73 -15.72 -1.03
N VAL A 472 2.66 -14.90 0.03
CA VAL A 472 2.74 -15.36 1.43
C VAL A 472 1.60 -16.33 1.77
N PRO A 473 0.30 -16.03 1.52
CA PRO A 473 -0.78 -16.98 1.75
C PRO A 473 -0.62 -18.27 0.94
N ARG A 474 -0.14 -18.17 -0.31
CA ARG A 474 0.10 -19.34 -1.17
C ARG A 474 1.22 -20.21 -0.63
N ALA A 475 2.34 -19.61 -0.19
CA ALA A 475 3.44 -20.33 0.44
C ALA A 475 3.03 -20.95 1.79
N ALA A 476 2.22 -20.24 2.57
CA ALA A 476 1.69 -20.71 3.85
C ALA A 476 0.81 -21.96 3.67
N VAL A 477 -0.18 -21.90 2.77
CA VAL A 477 -1.07 -23.03 2.45
C VAL A 477 -0.27 -24.22 1.92
N TYR A 478 0.68 -23.99 1.01
CA TYR A 478 1.51 -25.06 0.45
C TYR A 478 2.40 -25.72 1.53
N THR A 479 2.94 -24.93 2.46
CA THR A 479 3.71 -25.42 3.61
C THR A 479 2.84 -26.23 4.57
N GLY A 480 1.61 -25.77 4.86
CA GLY A 480 0.66 -26.52 5.68
C GLY A 480 0.26 -27.86 5.06
N GLN A 481 0.02 -27.88 3.74
CA GLN A 481 -0.25 -29.11 2.99
C GLN A 481 0.95 -30.08 3.04
N PHE A 482 2.18 -29.57 2.96
CA PHE A 482 3.38 -30.40 3.10
C PHE A 482 3.49 -31.04 4.49
N ILE A 483 3.13 -30.30 5.55
CA ILE A 483 3.10 -30.84 6.92
C ILE A 483 2.07 -31.96 7.04
N ASP A 484 0.86 -31.78 6.51
CA ASP A 484 -0.16 -32.83 6.50
C ASP A 484 0.31 -34.06 5.71
N PHE A 485 0.88 -33.86 4.52
CA PHE A 485 1.49 -34.93 3.71
C PHE A 485 2.58 -35.69 4.47
N LEU A 486 3.47 -34.97 5.16
CA LEU A 486 4.54 -35.56 5.97
C LEU A 486 3.98 -36.44 7.08
N VAL A 487 3.01 -35.92 7.85
CA VAL A 487 2.39 -36.63 8.98
C VAL A 487 1.61 -37.85 8.50
N GLU A 488 0.80 -37.71 7.45
CA GLU A 488 -0.02 -38.80 6.91
C GLU A 488 0.84 -39.98 6.40
N ASN A 489 1.96 -39.69 5.74
CA ASN A 489 2.78 -40.71 5.10
C ASN A 489 3.86 -41.33 6.00
N THR A 490 4.21 -40.69 7.11
CA THR A 490 5.30 -41.15 7.99
C THR A 490 4.86 -41.45 9.42
N GLN A 491 3.65 -41.05 9.80
CA GLN A 491 3.15 -41.08 11.18
C GLN A 491 4.00 -40.23 12.14
N THR A 492 4.67 -39.19 11.64
CA THR A 492 5.33 -38.17 12.46
C THR A 492 4.31 -37.57 13.44
N SER A 493 4.69 -37.44 14.70
CA SER A 493 3.80 -36.84 15.70
C SER A 493 3.77 -35.32 15.54
N PHE A 494 2.58 -34.70 15.51
CA PHE A 494 2.45 -33.24 15.58
C PHE A 494 3.18 -32.64 16.79
N SER A 495 3.21 -33.35 17.92
CA SER A 495 3.87 -32.90 19.16
C SER A 495 5.38 -32.69 19.03
N SER A 496 6.01 -33.19 17.96
CA SER A 496 7.45 -33.04 17.69
C SER A 496 7.77 -31.97 16.63
N ILE A 497 6.76 -31.26 16.10
CA ILE A 497 6.93 -30.25 15.04
C ILE A 497 7.07 -28.86 15.65
N HIS A 498 8.07 -28.11 15.20
CA HIS A 498 8.27 -26.70 15.56
C HIS A 498 8.48 -25.89 14.28
N LEU A 499 7.62 -24.89 14.05
CA LEU A 499 7.75 -23.97 12.93
C LEU A 499 8.46 -22.69 13.36
N MET A 500 9.34 -22.18 12.53
CA MET A 500 10.08 -20.92 12.73
C MET A 500 10.03 -20.11 11.45
N GLY A 501 9.86 -18.79 11.54
CA GLY A 501 9.85 -17.95 10.35
C GLY A 501 10.49 -16.60 10.62
N HIS A 502 11.32 -16.14 9.69
CA HIS A 502 11.97 -14.82 9.74
C HIS A 502 11.30 -13.85 8.77
N SER A 503 11.05 -12.60 9.19
CA SER A 503 10.48 -11.57 8.33
C SER A 503 9.12 -12.02 7.74
N LEU A 504 8.91 -11.93 6.42
CA LEU A 504 7.74 -12.52 5.73
C LEU A 504 7.55 -14.03 6.02
N GLY A 505 8.64 -14.75 6.27
CA GLY A 505 8.61 -16.17 6.63
C GLY A 505 7.87 -16.44 7.94
N ALA A 506 7.82 -15.46 8.86
CA ALA A 506 7.02 -15.56 10.09
C ALA A 506 5.53 -15.70 9.77
N HIS A 507 5.04 -14.95 8.80
CA HIS A 507 3.66 -15.04 8.33
C HIS A 507 3.40 -16.31 7.52
N VAL A 508 4.41 -16.79 6.76
CA VAL A 508 4.33 -18.10 6.08
C VAL A 508 4.11 -19.23 7.09
N VAL A 509 4.86 -19.26 8.21
CA VAL A 509 4.69 -20.32 9.22
C VAL A 509 3.44 -20.15 10.08
N GLY A 510 2.98 -18.92 10.32
CA GLY A 510 1.70 -18.65 10.97
C GLY A 510 0.54 -19.22 10.15
N GLY A 511 0.44 -18.79 8.88
CA GLY A 511 -0.57 -19.30 7.97
C GLY A 511 -0.43 -20.81 7.69
N ALA A 512 0.78 -21.37 7.71
CA ALA A 512 0.96 -22.83 7.62
C ALA A 512 0.38 -23.55 8.83
N GLY A 513 0.56 -23.01 10.04
CA GLY A 513 -0.08 -23.51 11.26
C GLY A 513 -1.59 -23.50 11.18
N ALA A 514 -2.18 -22.44 10.64
CA ALA A 514 -3.62 -22.32 10.39
C ALA A 514 -4.13 -23.26 9.27
N ALA A 515 -3.30 -23.54 8.26
CA ALA A 515 -3.66 -24.37 7.10
C ALA A 515 -3.58 -25.89 7.35
N VAL A 516 -2.84 -26.33 8.37
CA VAL A 516 -2.75 -27.75 8.77
C VAL A 516 -4.12 -28.27 9.19
N THR A 517 -4.51 -29.44 8.65
CA THR A 517 -5.85 -30.02 8.88
C THR A 517 -5.84 -31.28 9.73
N LEU A 518 -4.71 -31.99 9.82
CA LEU A 518 -4.62 -33.26 10.56
C LEU A 518 -4.32 -33.09 12.05
N GLY A 519 -4.01 -31.87 12.51
CA GLY A 519 -3.64 -31.59 13.90
C GLY A 519 -3.47 -30.09 14.17
N ARG A 520 -2.82 -29.76 15.30
CA ARG A 520 -2.36 -28.39 15.62
C ARG A 520 -0.86 -28.38 15.81
N ILE A 521 -0.24 -27.28 15.40
CA ILE A 521 1.19 -27.06 15.58
C ILE A 521 1.46 -26.67 17.05
N PRO A 522 2.31 -27.41 17.78
CA PRO A 522 2.51 -27.17 19.20
C PRO A 522 3.33 -25.91 19.49
N ARG A 523 4.21 -25.50 18.56
CA ARG A 523 5.01 -24.27 18.70
C ARG A 523 5.30 -23.62 17.35
N ILE A 524 5.08 -22.31 17.28
CA ILE A 524 5.50 -21.43 16.18
C ILE A 524 6.38 -20.31 16.78
N THR A 525 7.53 -20.04 16.17
CA THR A 525 8.39 -18.92 16.58
C THR A 525 8.48 -17.89 15.45
N GLY A 526 8.10 -16.65 15.75
CA GLY A 526 8.28 -15.50 14.85
C GLY A 526 9.59 -14.79 15.14
N LEU A 527 10.49 -14.76 14.15
CA LEU A 527 11.76 -14.07 14.23
C LEU A 527 11.62 -12.75 13.48
N ASP A 528 11.37 -11.69 14.23
CA ASP A 528 11.13 -10.34 13.75
C ASP A 528 10.12 -10.30 12.58
N PRO A 529 8.83 -10.64 12.83
CA PRO A 529 7.81 -10.70 11.80
C PRO A 529 7.69 -9.37 11.07
N ALA A 530 7.59 -9.39 9.73
CA ALA A 530 7.62 -8.19 8.92
C ALA A 530 6.40 -7.27 9.16
N GLY A 531 6.64 -5.97 9.30
CA GLY A 531 5.62 -4.95 9.55
C GLY A 531 4.83 -4.48 8.32
N PRO A 532 5.49 -4.13 7.19
CA PRO A 532 4.79 -3.48 6.09
C PRO A 532 3.69 -4.39 5.52
N PHE A 533 2.50 -3.82 5.28
CA PHE A 533 1.30 -4.49 4.74
C PHE A 533 0.64 -5.55 5.63
N PHE A 534 1.10 -5.77 6.86
CA PHE A 534 0.42 -6.64 7.83
C PHE A 534 -0.33 -5.82 8.88
N SER A 535 -1.65 -5.78 8.78
CA SER A 535 -2.49 -5.06 9.73
C SER A 535 -2.55 -5.78 11.08
N LEU A 536 -2.35 -5.06 12.18
CA LEU A 536 -2.51 -5.61 13.54
C LEU A 536 -3.94 -6.10 13.80
N ASN A 537 -4.94 -5.55 13.10
CA ASN A 537 -6.34 -5.94 13.24
C ASN A 537 -6.72 -7.16 12.40
N ASP A 538 -5.90 -7.54 11.42
CA ASP A 538 -6.15 -8.71 10.58
C ASP A 538 -5.31 -9.89 11.07
N THR A 539 -5.90 -10.71 11.93
CA THR A 539 -5.27 -11.93 12.47
C THR A 539 -5.25 -13.09 11.48
N GLU A 540 -5.91 -12.98 10.32
CA GLU A 540 -6.00 -14.08 9.35
C GLU A 540 -4.84 -14.07 8.35
N THR A 541 -4.27 -12.90 8.07
CA THR A 541 -3.20 -12.74 7.06
C THR A 541 -1.82 -12.61 7.67
N ARG A 542 -1.71 -12.30 8.96
CA ARG A 542 -0.43 -12.19 9.70
C ARG A 542 -0.25 -13.34 10.68
N LEU A 543 0.94 -13.42 11.26
CA LEU A 543 1.23 -14.35 12.36
C LEU A 543 0.50 -13.87 13.62
N ASP A 544 -0.20 -14.77 14.27
CA ASP A 544 -0.97 -14.50 15.47
C ASP A 544 -0.88 -15.65 16.49
N ALA A 545 -1.13 -15.35 17.77
CA ALA A 545 -1.17 -16.34 18.83
C ALA A 545 -2.10 -17.53 18.53
N SER A 546 -3.15 -17.34 17.73
CA SER A 546 -4.11 -18.40 17.38
C SER A 546 -3.57 -19.47 16.40
N ASP A 547 -2.47 -19.20 15.69
CA ASP A 547 -1.89 -20.07 14.65
C ASP A 547 -1.27 -21.37 15.19
N GLY A 548 -0.95 -21.42 16.48
CA GLY A 548 -0.36 -22.58 17.15
C GLY A 548 -0.82 -22.74 18.59
N ASP A 549 -0.45 -23.83 19.26
CA ASP A 549 -0.73 -24.00 20.70
C ASP A 549 0.14 -23.06 21.57
N PHE A 550 1.29 -22.66 21.02
CA PHE A 550 2.21 -21.70 21.60
C PHE A 550 2.92 -20.92 20.48
N VAL A 551 2.98 -19.61 20.63
CA VAL A 551 3.57 -18.70 19.63
C VAL A 551 4.50 -17.73 20.36
N ASP A 552 5.80 -17.80 20.09
CA ASP A 552 6.79 -16.91 20.71
C ASP A 552 7.46 -16.01 19.67
N ILE A 553 7.58 -14.72 19.98
CA ILE A 553 8.06 -13.71 19.04
C ILE A 553 9.34 -13.05 19.58
N ILE A 554 10.32 -12.84 18.71
CA ILE A 554 11.53 -12.06 19.01
C ILE A 554 11.52 -10.83 18.10
N HIS A 555 11.31 -9.65 18.69
CA HIS A 555 11.33 -8.35 17.99
C HIS A 555 12.75 -7.78 18.03
N THR A 556 13.33 -7.45 16.89
CA THR A 556 14.69 -6.87 16.82
C THR A 556 14.79 -5.60 16.02
N ASP A 557 13.85 -5.40 15.10
CA ASP A 557 13.76 -4.23 14.22
C ASP A 557 12.29 -3.79 14.11
N GLY A 558 11.57 -3.80 15.24
CA GLY A 558 10.16 -3.48 15.30
C GLY A 558 9.94 -1.97 15.40
N GLY A 559 9.21 -1.34 14.48
CA GLY A 559 9.03 0.11 14.55
C GLY A 559 7.87 0.65 13.74
N SER A 560 7.85 1.98 13.61
CA SER A 560 6.88 2.67 12.74
C SER A 560 7.39 2.65 11.31
N LEU A 561 6.52 2.42 10.34
CA LEU A 561 6.86 2.44 8.91
C LEU A 561 7.25 3.84 8.37
N THR A 562 7.34 4.83 9.25
CA THR A 562 7.94 6.16 8.98
C THR A 562 9.42 6.24 9.39
N GLY A 563 9.92 5.22 10.09
CA GLY A 563 11.34 4.93 10.32
C GLY A 563 11.83 3.79 9.42
N ASN A 564 13.10 3.43 9.55
CA ASN A 564 13.75 2.41 8.71
C ASN A 564 13.48 0.97 9.17
N GLU A 565 12.66 0.78 10.21
CA GLU A 565 12.39 -0.52 10.84
C GLU A 565 11.51 -1.43 9.97
N LEU A 566 11.88 -2.71 9.88
CA LEU A 566 11.23 -3.70 9.00
C LEU A 566 10.21 -4.61 9.71
N GLY A 567 10.24 -4.69 11.03
CA GLY A 567 9.44 -5.59 11.85
C GLY A 567 8.19 -4.96 12.50
N ILE A 568 7.26 -5.82 12.92
CA ILE A 568 6.14 -5.44 13.80
C ILE A 568 6.69 -5.22 15.22
N LEU A 569 6.39 -4.08 15.85
CA LEU A 569 6.72 -3.84 17.26
C LEU A 569 5.63 -4.32 18.23
N ALA A 570 4.37 -4.32 17.79
CA ALA A 570 3.26 -4.73 18.64
C ALA A 570 3.38 -6.20 19.06
N PRO A 571 2.97 -6.57 20.28
CA PRO A 571 2.96 -7.95 20.71
C PRO A 571 1.90 -8.72 19.90
N ILE A 572 2.32 -9.79 19.23
CA ILE A 572 1.46 -10.61 18.36
C ILE A 572 1.53 -12.11 18.70
N GLY A 573 2.31 -12.48 19.72
CA GLY A 573 2.44 -13.85 20.20
C GLY A 573 1.65 -14.15 21.48
N HIS A 574 1.89 -15.35 22.00
CA HIS A 574 1.59 -15.70 23.37
C HIS A 574 2.62 -15.09 24.34
N ILE A 575 3.86 -14.96 23.88
CA ILE A 575 4.97 -14.30 24.56
C ILE A 575 5.82 -13.56 23.53
N ASP A 576 6.21 -12.33 23.88
CA ASP A 576 6.92 -11.42 22.98
C ASP A 576 8.18 -10.91 23.69
N PHE A 577 9.33 -11.06 23.02
CA PHE A 577 10.65 -10.70 23.53
C PHE A 577 11.19 -9.48 22.80
N TYR A 578 11.69 -8.52 23.58
CA TYR A 578 12.20 -7.23 23.11
C TYR A 578 13.68 -7.05 23.52
N PRO A 579 14.62 -7.78 22.90
CA PRO A 579 16.05 -7.54 23.10
C PRO A 579 16.40 -6.09 22.76
N ASN A 580 17.00 -5.40 23.72
CA ASN A 580 17.44 -4.01 23.59
C ASN A 580 16.31 -3.07 23.13
N GLY A 581 15.09 -3.28 23.65
CA GLY A 581 13.89 -2.51 23.28
C GLY A 581 13.16 -3.02 22.04
N GLY A 582 13.75 -3.97 21.31
CA GLY A 582 13.16 -4.59 20.13
C GLY A 582 13.21 -3.76 18.85
N GLN A 583 13.93 -2.64 18.86
CA GLN A 583 14.06 -1.69 17.75
C GLN A 583 15.45 -1.64 17.14
N THR A 584 16.49 -1.43 17.96
CA THR A 584 17.85 -1.31 17.46
C THR A 584 18.79 -2.13 18.32
N GLN A 585 19.59 -2.95 17.65
CA GLN A 585 20.44 -3.94 18.26
C GLN A 585 21.89 -3.45 18.37
N PRO A 586 22.56 -3.74 19.49
CA PRO A 586 23.96 -3.45 19.66
C PRO A 586 24.80 -4.02 18.50
N GLY A 587 25.74 -3.22 17.99
CA GLY A 587 26.62 -3.59 16.88
C GLY A 587 26.12 -3.24 15.48
N CYS A 588 24.84 -2.92 15.29
CA CYS A 588 24.28 -2.58 13.97
C CYS A 588 24.50 -1.09 13.57
N ARG A 589 24.71 -0.18 14.53
CA ARG A 589 24.94 1.27 14.28
C ARG A 589 26.38 1.66 13.89
N ALA A 590 27.32 0.72 13.79
CA ALA A 590 28.73 1.02 13.53
C ALA A 590 29.00 1.28 12.03
N LYS A 591 29.63 2.43 11.71
CA LYS A 591 29.89 2.95 10.34
C LYS A 591 30.72 2.04 9.40
N ASN A 592 31.16 0.85 9.83
CA ASN A 592 32.13 0.01 9.11
C ASN A 592 31.77 -1.50 9.07
N VAL A 593 30.51 -1.90 9.24
CA VAL A 593 30.13 -3.29 8.98
C VAL A 593 29.76 -3.45 7.51
N GLU A 594 30.77 -3.76 6.72
CA GLU A 594 30.61 -4.36 5.40
C GLU A 594 30.04 -5.78 5.59
N LEU A 595 29.03 -6.13 4.77
CA LEU A 595 28.53 -7.49 4.47
C LEU A 595 27.37 -8.06 5.30
N SER A 596 26.16 -7.61 4.97
CA SER A 596 25.10 -8.52 4.52
C SER A 596 24.53 -7.97 3.20
N VAL A 597 23.92 -8.82 2.37
CA VAL A 597 23.46 -8.49 1.00
C VAL A 597 22.35 -7.42 0.96
N GLN A 598 21.96 -6.83 2.10
CA GLN A 598 20.79 -5.95 2.26
C GLN A 598 21.02 -4.71 3.16
N GLY A 599 22.23 -4.13 3.18
CA GLY A 599 22.44 -2.78 3.75
C GLY A 599 22.27 -2.66 5.27
N ARG A 600 22.29 -1.42 5.78
CA ARG A 600 22.23 -1.08 7.22
C ARG A 600 20.95 -1.60 7.90
N ASP A 601 19.84 -1.56 7.19
CA ASP A 601 18.51 -1.91 7.70
C ASP A 601 18.32 -3.45 7.83
N GLY A 602 19.16 -4.26 7.16
CA GLY A 602 19.15 -5.72 7.32
C GLY A 602 19.87 -6.26 8.56
N CYS A 603 20.67 -5.44 9.26
CA CYS A 603 21.43 -5.91 10.43
C CYS A 603 20.52 -6.17 11.62
N ASP A 604 19.77 -5.15 12.04
CA ASP A 604 18.83 -5.22 13.16
C ASP A 604 17.81 -6.33 12.90
N HIS A 605 17.23 -6.34 11.69
CA HIS A 605 16.25 -7.35 11.29
C HIS A 605 16.78 -8.79 11.34
N GLY A 606 18.06 -9.00 10.99
CA GLY A 606 18.73 -10.30 11.02
C GLY A 606 19.18 -10.77 12.41
N ARG A 607 19.10 -9.91 13.45
CA ARG A 607 19.51 -10.28 14.80
C ARG A 607 18.59 -11.30 15.45
N SER A 608 17.30 -11.27 15.16
CA SER A 608 16.34 -12.26 15.66
C SER A 608 16.78 -13.69 15.32
N VAL A 609 17.22 -13.91 14.07
CA VAL A 609 17.79 -15.20 13.61
C VAL A 609 19.08 -15.55 14.35
N SER A 610 19.96 -14.57 14.55
CA SER A 610 21.24 -14.77 15.24
C SER A 610 21.05 -15.13 16.72
N TYR A 611 20.18 -14.40 17.42
CA TYR A 611 19.86 -14.63 18.82
C TYR A 611 19.16 -15.97 19.02
N PHE A 612 18.19 -16.31 18.15
CA PHE A 612 17.54 -17.61 18.22
C PHE A 612 18.54 -18.75 17.99
N ALA A 613 19.38 -18.67 16.97
CA ALA A 613 20.39 -19.69 16.70
C ALA A 613 21.36 -19.88 17.87
N GLU A 614 21.83 -18.79 18.50
CA GLU A 614 22.69 -18.87 19.69
C GLU A 614 21.94 -19.44 20.90
N SER A 615 20.66 -19.13 21.07
CA SER A 615 19.85 -19.58 22.21
C SER A 615 19.75 -21.10 22.33
N ILE A 616 19.86 -21.83 21.21
CA ILE A 616 19.73 -23.30 21.13
C ILE A 616 20.79 -24.00 21.98
N ASN A 617 22.02 -23.45 22.01
CA ASN A 617 23.19 -24.04 22.65
C ASN A 617 23.88 -23.09 23.65
N SER A 618 23.22 -22.01 24.06
CA SER A 618 23.81 -21.04 24.98
C SER A 618 23.86 -21.60 26.40
N ASP A 619 25.06 -21.67 26.99
CA ASP A 619 25.26 -22.08 28.39
C ASP A 619 24.76 -21.03 29.39
N VAL A 620 24.80 -19.74 29.01
CA VAL A 620 24.37 -18.62 29.86
C VAL A 620 22.91 -18.25 29.62
N GLY A 621 22.44 -18.41 28.37
CA GLY A 621 21.07 -18.13 27.96
C GLY A 621 20.74 -16.64 27.80
N PHE A 622 19.68 -16.37 27.05
CA PHE A 622 19.12 -15.03 26.87
C PHE A 622 18.05 -14.79 27.94
N ARG A 623 18.46 -14.49 29.17
CA ARG A 623 17.54 -14.23 30.27
C ARG A 623 16.76 -12.94 30.01
N ALA A 624 15.45 -13.08 29.89
CA ALA A 624 14.52 -11.98 29.74
C ALA A 624 13.60 -11.90 30.96
N VAL A 625 13.20 -10.67 31.29
CA VAL A 625 12.40 -10.37 32.49
C VAL A 625 11.07 -9.79 32.04
N GLU A 626 9.98 -10.28 32.63
CA GLU A 626 8.63 -9.79 32.34
C GLU A 626 8.51 -8.33 32.77
N CYS A 627 8.07 -7.45 31.86
CA CYS A 627 7.93 -6.03 32.17
C CYS A 627 6.84 -5.39 31.30
N ALA A 628 6.19 -4.36 31.82
CA ALA A 628 5.09 -3.70 31.12
C ALA A 628 5.59 -2.81 29.97
N THR A 629 6.72 -2.13 30.16
CA THR A 629 7.35 -1.28 29.15
C THR A 629 8.88 -1.38 29.22
N GLU A 630 9.55 -0.89 28.18
CA GLU A 630 11.01 -0.81 28.13
C GLU A 630 11.55 0.15 29.21
N GLU A 631 10.87 1.27 29.46
CA GLU A 631 11.28 2.26 30.45
C GLU A 631 11.33 1.66 31.86
N ASP A 632 10.34 0.84 32.21
CA ASP A 632 10.30 0.13 33.49
C ASP A 632 11.44 -0.89 33.60
N PHE A 633 11.79 -1.55 32.50
CA PHE A 633 12.92 -2.47 32.42
C PHE A 633 14.25 -1.73 32.63
N ILE A 634 14.46 -0.63 31.90
CA ILE A 634 15.67 0.21 32.01
C ILE A 634 15.81 0.82 33.41
N ALA A 635 14.69 1.21 34.03
CA ALA A 635 14.67 1.73 35.39
C ALA A 635 14.89 0.66 36.47
N GLY A 636 14.94 -0.63 36.09
CA GLY A 636 15.13 -1.75 37.01
C GLY A 636 13.90 -2.04 37.89
N LEU A 637 12.72 -1.56 37.50
CA LEU A 637 11.48 -1.72 38.26
C LEU A 637 10.93 -3.16 38.19
N CYS A 638 11.33 -3.90 37.15
CA CYS A 638 10.90 -5.27 36.91
C CYS A 638 11.90 -6.34 37.39
N ASN A 639 12.99 -5.99 38.09
CA ASN A 639 14.07 -6.94 38.42
C ASN A 639 13.63 -8.16 39.23
N ASP A 640 12.55 -8.05 40.01
CA ASP A 640 11.99 -9.14 40.82
C ASP A 640 10.84 -9.90 40.11
N ASN A 641 10.50 -9.53 38.87
CA ASN A 641 9.46 -10.19 38.08
C ASN A 641 9.93 -11.57 37.57
N PRO A 642 8.99 -12.43 37.10
CA PRO A 642 9.35 -13.67 36.45
C PRO A 642 10.35 -13.47 35.31
N SER A 643 11.32 -14.38 35.22
CA SER A 643 12.29 -14.41 34.12
C SER A 643 12.21 -15.73 33.38
N VAL A 644 12.32 -15.68 32.06
CA VAL A 644 12.43 -16.87 31.20
C VAL A 644 13.62 -16.71 30.25
N LEU A 645 14.05 -17.79 29.61
CA LEU A 645 15.05 -17.72 28.57
C LEU A 645 14.35 -17.49 27.22
N MET A 646 14.74 -16.43 26.51
CA MET A 646 14.31 -16.17 25.13
C MET A 646 14.92 -17.20 24.17
N GLY A 647 14.17 -17.57 23.12
CA GLY A 647 14.60 -18.47 22.06
C GLY A 647 14.17 -19.92 22.29
N ASP A 648 14.92 -20.90 21.78
CA ASP A 648 14.53 -22.32 21.86
C ASP A 648 14.21 -22.82 23.29
N PRO A 649 14.93 -22.40 24.36
CA PRO A 649 14.62 -22.84 25.72
C PRO A 649 13.32 -22.28 26.34
N THR A 650 12.59 -21.39 25.65
CA THR A 650 11.37 -20.77 26.16
C THR A 650 10.33 -21.83 26.55
N PRO A 651 9.82 -21.85 27.81
CA PRO A 651 8.76 -22.76 28.20
C PRO A 651 7.46 -22.47 27.44
N VAL A 652 6.81 -23.50 26.88
CA VAL A 652 5.54 -23.34 26.12
C VAL A 652 4.36 -22.84 26.96
N THR A 653 4.51 -22.78 28.29
CA THR A 653 3.54 -22.21 29.22
C THR A 653 3.79 -20.74 29.54
N ALA A 654 4.91 -20.16 29.11
CA ALA A 654 5.24 -18.76 29.36
C ALA A 654 4.33 -17.83 28.55
N ARG A 655 3.95 -16.68 29.14
CA ARG A 655 3.09 -15.67 28.52
C ARG A 655 3.54 -14.29 28.94
N GLY A 656 3.30 -13.28 28.11
CA GLY A 656 3.53 -11.86 28.46
C GLY A 656 4.62 -11.18 27.64
N ILE A 657 5.04 -10.01 28.11
CA ILE A 657 6.00 -9.13 27.43
C ILE A 657 7.32 -9.15 28.21
N TYR A 658 8.43 -9.44 27.53
CA TYR A 658 9.72 -9.66 28.16
C TYR A 658 10.82 -8.83 27.51
N TYR A 659 11.69 -8.25 28.35
CA TYR A 659 12.82 -7.44 27.91
C TYR A 659 14.14 -8.04 28.38
N LEU A 660 15.19 -7.80 27.61
CA LEU A 660 16.56 -8.26 27.88
C LEU A 660 17.57 -7.37 27.17
N ALA A 661 18.82 -7.41 27.62
CA ALA A 661 19.95 -6.80 26.91
C ALA A 661 20.82 -7.89 26.26
N THR A 662 21.49 -7.54 25.16
CA THR A 662 22.45 -8.42 24.49
C THR A 662 23.79 -7.71 24.27
N SER A 663 24.86 -8.48 24.05
CA SER A 663 26.12 -7.95 23.53
C SER A 663 25.98 -7.47 22.07
N ASP A 664 26.95 -6.66 21.61
CA ASP A 664 27.06 -6.19 20.21
C ASP A 664 27.69 -7.22 19.26
N THR A 665 28.33 -8.22 19.82
CA THR A 665 29.09 -9.25 19.10
C THR A 665 28.85 -10.61 19.74
N SER A 666 28.89 -11.68 18.92
CA SER A 666 28.68 -13.05 19.41
C SER A 666 29.86 -13.50 20.29
N PRO A 667 29.62 -14.20 21.41
CA PRO A 667 28.31 -14.58 21.94
C PRO A 667 27.50 -13.37 22.44
N TYR A 668 26.24 -13.28 21.99
CA TYR A 668 25.32 -12.19 22.28
C TYR A 668 24.69 -12.31 23.68
N ALA A 669 24.50 -13.54 24.16
CA ALA A 669 23.88 -13.83 25.44
C ALA A 669 24.73 -13.32 26.62
N LEU A 670 24.09 -12.63 27.58
CA LEU A 670 24.76 -12.05 28.75
C LEU A 670 24.51 -12.82 30.06
N GLY A 671 23.48 -13.68 30.12
CA GLY A 671 23.13 -14.52 31.27
C GLY A 671 22.07 -13.99 32.22
#